data_AF-A0A1G2P8B6-F1
#
_entry.id   AF-A0A1G2P8B6-F1
#
_cell.length_a   1.000
_cell.length_b   1.000
_cell.length_c   1.000
_cell.angle_alpha   90.00
_cell.angle_beta   90.00
_cell.angle_gamma   90.00
#
_symmetry.space_group_name_H-M   'P 1'
#
loop_
_entity.id
_entity.type
_entity.pdbx_description
1 polymer ?
#
loop_
_entity_poly.entity_id
_entity_poly.type
_entity_poly.pdbx_seq_one_letter_code
_entity_poly.pdbx_strand_id
1 'polypeptide(L)'
;MYLKKLEVTGFKSFGRKSLMVFDAPVTAIVGPNGSGKSNISEAFRFVLGEQSMKSMRGRKGEDMIWNGSPSLSRLNRAGVKLTFDNSRKFLNSDFDEVVVERVVHRDGLNEYLLNGTFVRLRDILELLASAHVGPSGHHIISQGEADRALNANPRERRVIIEDALGLKIYQLKKQESRRKLDRTAENLERAESLRREIAPHIKFLSKQVEKIEKSRSVRQELVGLYREYFTAENIRIKYAERDISARGDRLRQKAELMDSHLADAKKDISAGESVSQSSQKIRDAESQFKSLRDRKEKETLELGRVLGELSFEVRKEEQENRQKTRDESVRVEIVELRKLGGNADSLERDAASAEPQALTKMLEAAIGAIRMFVAKYTERIKAAAQDGVLSPRQNVKERLEQKKREVEERLSRIRAEEEAVSGLLDKLKDDMEKEKDKYRDAEKEMIRIMSERKEIAVELDFLHSEERECHVQKEDYERELREAAALAGDAALDFSRKTPVSPADFGAAGESQNDRESMRNLQHERRRRLEKLKVKLEELGGGSGAEIIKEFQEAKERDAFLAVEIDDLVKTSESLDKLISDLELRLDVEFREGLKKINTEFNNFFTLMFGGGSAEICLVKEKEPESVYDLEIEGFSGVSASINVENKEEKEVLPGLEIKVNLPRKKIKSLEMLSGGERALTSIALIFAVSQVNPPPFIILDETDAALDESNSKKYGNMIENLAKYSQLIVITHNRETMSRAGMLYGVTMGADGVSKLLSVKFGEAVTASA
;
A
#
# COMPACT_ATOMS: atom_id res chain seq x y z
N MET A 1 1.34 -70.00 46.08
CA MET A 1 2.29 -70.37 45.01
C MET A 1 2.12 -69.38 43.89
N TYR A 2 3.19 -68.99 43.19
CA TYR A 2 3.13 -67.92 42.19
C TYR A 2 2.98 -68.49 40.78
N LEU A 3 3.64 -69.61 40.48
CA LEU A 3 3.53 -70.30 39.20
C LEU A 3 2.51 -71.43 39.30
N LYS A 4 1.48 -71.41 38.44
CA LYS A 4 0.44 -72.46 38.38
C LYS A 4 0.78 -73.54 37.36
N LYS A 5 1.07 -73.15 36.11
CA LYS A 5 1.15 -74.09 34.98
C LYS A 5 2.20 -73.68 33.95
N LEU A 6 2.85 -74.68 33.36
CA LEU A 6 3.66 -74.57 32.14
C LEU A 6 3.04 -75.48 31.08
N GLU A 7 2.70 -74.90 29.93
CA GLU A 7 2.24 -75.63 28.76
C GLU A 7 3.26 -75.46 27.62
N VAL A 8 3.71 -76.58 27.08
CA VAL A 8 4.71 -76.64 26.02
C VAL A 8 4.13 -77.39 24.83
N THR A 9 4.13 -76.77 23.64
CA THR A 9 3.58 -77.38 22.43
C THR A 9 4.50 -77.17 21.24
N GLY A 10 4.95 -78.26 20.63
CA GLY A 10 5.79 -78.23 19.44
C GLY A 10 7.18 -77.64 19.66
N PHE A 11 7.63 -77.55 20.92
CA PHE A 11 8.89 -76.92 21.30
C PHE A 11 9.99 -77.96 21.52
N LYS A 12 11.06 -77.88 20.73
CA LYS A 12 12.17 -78.86 20.74
C LYS A 12 11.62 -80.28 20.82
N SER A 13 12.05 -81.09 21.79
CA SER A 13 11.65 -82.50 21.93
C SER A 13 10.17 -82.71 22.33
N PHE A 14 9.43 -81.66 22.69
CA PHE A 14 8.02 -81.71 23.05
C PHE A 14 7.12 -81.51 21.81
N GLY A 15 7.11 -82.51 20.92
CA GLY A 15 6.28 -82.47 19.70
C GLY A 15 4.77 -82.46 19.96
N ARG A 16 4.32 -83.01 21.10
CA ARG A 16 2.90 -82.97 21.53
C ARG A 16 2.72 -81.98 22.69
N LYS A 17 1.50 -81.45 22.83
CA LYS A 17 1.12 -80.59 23.96
C LYS A 17 1.40 -81.32 25.27
N SER A 18 2.21 -80.69 26.11
CA SER A 18 2.67 -81.20 27.40
C SER A 18 2.35 -80.18 28.48
N LEU A 19 1.73 -80.62 29.57
CA LEU A 19 1.27 -79.75 30.66
C LEU A 19 1.95 -80.15 31.97
N MET A 20 2.53 -79.17 32.67
CA MET A 20 3.00 -79.28 34.04
C MET A 20 2.19 -78.36 34.94
N VAL A 21 1.82 -78.85 36.11
CA VAL A 21 1.09 -78.12 37.15
C VAL A 21 1.99 -78.09 38.38
N PHE A 22 2.21 -76.91 38.93
CA PHE A 22 3.15 -76.73 40.04
C PHE A 22 2.39 -76.53 41.35
N ASP A 23 2.09 -77.66 42.02
CA ASP A 23 1.28 -77.69 43.26
C ASP A 23 2.12 -77.87 44.54
N ALA A 24 3.45 -77.83 44.44
CA ALA A 24 4.36 -77.98 45.57
C ALA A 24 5.39 -76.83 45.63
N PRO A 25 5.85 -76.42 46.83
CA PRO A 25 6.94 -75.45 46.98
C PRO A 25 8.23 -75.88 46.29
N VAL A 26 8.52 -77.18 46.25
CA VAL A 26 9.65 -77.77 45.54
C VAL A 26 9.14 -78.84 44.57
N THR A 27 9.35 -78.61 43.28
CA THR A 27 9.05 -79.55 42.20
C THR A 27 10.36 -80.00 41.57
N ALA A 28 10.62 -81.31 41.53
CA ALA A 28 11.80 -81.85 40.87
C ALA A 28 11.46 -82.45 39.51
N ILE A 29 12.31 -82.21 38.52
CA ILE A 29 12.19 -82.71 37.15
C ILE A 29 13.34 -83.69 36.93
N VAL A 30 13.01 -84.94 36.64
CA VAL A 30 13.96 -86.06 36.60
C VAL A 30 13.79 -86.86 35.32
N GLY A 31 14.77 -87.68 34.98
CA GLY A 31 14.72 -88.50 33.76
C GLY A 31 16.11 -88.87 33.25
N PRO A 32 16.22 -89.80 32.29
CA PRO A 32 17.51 -90.19 31.71
C PRO A 32 18.12 -89.05 30.87
N ASN A 33 19.42 -89.14 30.59
CA ASN A 33 20.10 -88.13 29.77
C ASN A 33 19.54 -88.16 28.33
N GLY A 34 19.38 -86.97 27.74
CA GLY A 34 18.78 -86.82 26.40
C GLY A 34 17.25 -86.90 26.35
N SER A 35 16.54 -87.09 27.49
CA SER A 35 15.07 -87.18 27.49
C SER A 35 14.34 -85.84 27.28
N GLY A 36 15.08 -84.72 27.26
CA GLY A 36 14.52 -83.38 27.08
C GLY A 36 14.31 -82.58 28.37
N LYS A 37 14.89 -83.00 29.51
CA LYS A 37 14.80 -82.28 30.79
C LYS A 37 15.20 -80.81 30.67
N SER A 38 16.38 -80.54 30.13
CA SER A 38 16.90 -79.17 29.97
C SER A 38 16.16 -78.39 28.88
N ASN A 39 15.34 -79.03 28.03
CA ASN A 39 14.46 -78.28 27.12
C ASN A 39 13.32 -77.60 27.90
N ILE A 40 13.05 -78.02 29.14
CA ILE A 40 12.05 -77.39 30.00
C ILE A 40 12.59 -76.07 30.56
N SER A 41 13.82 -76.05 31.08
CA SER A 41 14.47 -74.81 31.54
C SER A 41 14.57 -73.78 30.40
N GLU A 42 14.86 -74.24 29.18
CA GLU A 42 14.79 -73.42 27.97
C GLU A 42 13.37 -72.93 27.67
N ALA A 43 12.34 -73.76 27.79
CA ALA A 43 10.96 -73.31 27.56
C ALA A 43 10.59 -72.13 28.48
N PHE A 44 11.05 -72.16 29.74
CA PHE A 44 10.94 -71.02 30.65
C PHE A 44 11.71 -69.80 30.15
N ARG A 45 12.99 -69.94 29.79
CA ARG A 45 13.78 -68.81 29.23
C ARG A 45 13.09 -68.20 28.00
N PHE A 46 12.59 -69.05 27.11
CA PHE A 46 11.91 -68.65 25.88
C PHE A 46 10.69 -67.77 26.17
N VAL A 47 9.77 -68.22 27.04
CA VAL A 47 8.54 -67.47 27.34
C VAL A 47 8.79 -66.22 28.18
N LEU A 48 9.83 -66.21 29.02
CA LEU A 48 10.24 -65.04 29.82
C LEU A 48 10.98 -63.96 29.00
N GLY A 49 11.18 -64.17 27.71
CA GLY A 49 11.70 -63.16 26.79
C GLY A 49 13.19 -63.22 26.50
N GLU A 50 13.87 -64.33 26.79
CA GLU A 50 15.27 -64.54 26.37
C GLU A 50 15.41 -64.44 24.85
N GLN A 51 16.37 -63.65 24.39
CA GLN A 51 16.66 -63.43 22.97
C GLN A 51 17.93 -64.14 22.51
N SER A 52 18.83 -64.48 23.44
CA SER A 52 20.10 -65.13 23.12
C SER A 52 19.88 -66.58 22.69
N MET A 53 20.02 -66.85 21.39
CA MET A 53 19.90 -68.21 20.85
C MET A 53 20.98 -69.15 21.42
N LYS A 54 22.15 -68.60 21.79
CA LYS A 54 23.21 -69.34 22.48
C LYS A 54 22.75 -69.83 23.87
N SER A 55 22.05 -68.98 24.63
CA SER A 55 21.45 -69.33 25.94
C SER A 55 20.38 -70.43 25.80
N MET A 56 19.67 -70.41 24.68
CA MET A 56 18.63 -71.35 24.29
C MET A 56 19.15 -72.62 23.59
N ARG A 57 20.47 -72.85 23.55
CA ARG A 57 21.15 -73.95 22.82
C ARG A 57 20.59 -74.16 21.39
N GLY A 58 20.51 -73.07 20.63
CA GLY A 58 20.10 -73.06 19.22
C GLY A 58 20.91 -72.06 18.39
N ARG A 59 20.77 -72.11 17.06
CA ARG A 59 21.38 -71.15 16.13
C ARG A 59 20.34 -70.20 15.53
N LYS A 60 19.15 -70.72 15.21
CA LYS A 60 18.03 -69.98 14.60
C LYS A 60 16.73 -70.20 15.38
N GLY A 61 15.78 -69.27 15.24
CA GLY A 61 14.47 -69.35 15.90
C GLY A 61 13.73 -70.66 15.59
N GLU A 62 13.88 -71.13 14.35
CA GLU A 62 13.37 -72.41 13.86
C GLU A 62 13.84 -73.63 14.65
N ASP A 63 15.04 -73.58 15.26
CA ASP A 63 15.60 -74.70 16.03
C ASP A 63 14.82 -74.95 17.33
N MET A 64 14.00 -73.98 17.75
CA MET A 64 13.10 -74.15 18.88
C MET A 64 11.85 -74.96 18.52
N ILE A 65 11.60 -75.17 17.22
CA ILE A 65 10.42 -75.86 16.71
C ILE A 65 10.73 -77.35 16.54
N TRP A 66 9.77 -78.19 16.90
CA TRP A 66 9.82 -79.63 16.67
C TRP A 66 10.07 -79.94 15.19
N ASN A 67 11.21 -80.58 14.92
CA ASN A 67 11.67 -80.83 13.56
C ASN A 67 11.13 -82.14 12.96
N GLY A 68 10.29 -82.88 13.68
CA GLY A 68 9.71 -84.15 13.24
C GLY A 68 10.43 -85.38 13.79
N SER A 69 9.73 -86.51 13.80
CA SER A 69 10.26 -87.84 14.01
C SER A 69 9.52 -88.84 13.11
N PRO A 70 9.95 -90.12 13.03
CA PRO A 70 9.27 -91.11 12.19
C PRO A 70 7.77 -91.28 12.49
N SER A 71 7.31 -90.97 13.71
CA SER A 71 5.91 -91.10 14.13
C SER A 71 5.13 -89.78 14.18
N LEU A 72 5.81 -88.63 14.12
CA LEU A 72 5.18 -87.32 14.23
C LEU A 72 5.78 -86.33 13.23
N SER A 73 4.95 -85.81 12.34
CA SER A 73 5.38 -84.83 11.33
C SER A 73 6.02 -83.61 11.96
N ARG A 74 6.92 -82.98 11.19
CA ARG A 74 7.47 -81.66 11.52
C ARG A 74 6.35 -80.64 11.77
N LEU A 75 6.53 -79.77 12.74
CA LEU A 75 5.59 -78.68 13.03
C LEU A 75 6.08 -77.35 12.46
N ASN A 76 5.15 -76.43 12.21
CA ASN A 76 5.43 -75.10 11.66
C ASN A 76 5.55 -74.01 12.72
N ARG A 77 5.16 -74.31 13.96
CA ARG A 77 5.22 -73.38 15.10
C ARG A 77 5.53 -74.12 16.39
N ALA A 78 6.13 -73.41 17.33
CA ALA A 78 6.29 -73.83 18.72
C ALA A 78 5.70 -72.76 19.63
N GLY A 79 4.96 -73.18 20.64
CA GLY A 79 4.37 -72.29 21.64
C GLY A 79 4.73 -72.74 23.05
N VAL A 80 5.09 -71.79 23.90
CA VAL A 80 5.23 -72.01 25.34
C VAL A 80 4.37 -70.99 26.06
N LYS A 81 3.58 -71.50 27.02
CA LYS A 81 2.60 -70.73 27.78
C LYS A 81 2.81 -70.94 29.26
N LEU A 82 2.91 -69.83 29.99
CA LEU A 82 3.19 -69.79 31.40
C LEU A 82 2.04 -69.09 32.13
N THR A 83 1.51 -69.74 33.15
CA THR A 83 0.35 -69.25 33.91
C THR A 83 0.75 -68.93 35.34
N PHE A 84 0.54 -67.68 35.73
CA PHE A 84 0.83 -67.14 37.06
C PHE A 84 -0.44 -66.92 37.88
N ASP A 85 -0.36 -67.22 39.18
CA ASP A 85 -1.35 -66.81 40.17
C ASP A 85 -1.06 -65.38 40.62
N ASN A 86 -1.83 -64.43 40.11
CA ASN A 86 -1.70 -63.01 40.42
C ASN A 86 -2.72 -62.54 41.48
N SER A 87 -3.29 -63.44 42.29
CA SER A 87 -4.23 -63.07 43.36
C SER A 87 -3.63 -62.10 44.40
N ARG A 88 -2.30 -62.08 44.54
CA ARG A 88 -1.54 -61.17 45.40
C ARG A 88 -1.07 -59.89 44.70
N LYS A 89 -1.47 -59.67 43.44
CA LYS A 89 -1.07 -58.53 42.59
C LYS A 89 0.45 -58.31 42.56
N PHE A 90 1.20 -59.41 42.47
CA PHE A 90 2.67 -59.35 42.39
C PHE A 90 3.16 -58.94 40.99
N LEU A 91 2.35 -59.20 39.96
CA LEU A 91 2.46 -58.59 38.63
C LEU A 91 1.53 -57.38 38.60
N ASN A 92 2.00 -56.27 38.04
CA ASN A 92 1.22 -55.05 37.85
C ASN A 92 0.11 -55.25 36.80
N SER A 93 -0.93 -55.99 37.16
CA SER A 93 -2.05 -56.38 36.30
C SER A 93 -3.32 -56.59 37.13
N ASP A 94 -4.46 -56.13 36.60
CA ASP A 94 -5.76 -56.23 37.26
C ASP A 94 -6.32 -57.67 37.30
N PHE A 95 -5.77 -58.58 36.49
CA PHE A 95 -6.20 -59.98 36.46
C PHE A 95 -5.64 -60.77 37.64
N ASP A 96 -6.44 -61.69 38.18
CA ASP A 96 -6.00 -62.63 39.24
C ASP A 96 -5.21 -63.82 38.66
N GLU A 97 -5.31 -64.03 37.35
CA GLU A 97 -4.52 -65.02 36.62
C GLU A 97 -3.89 -64.34 35.41
N VAL A 98 -2.56 -64.41 35.30
CA VAL A 98 -1.80 -63.80 34.21
C VAL A 98 -1.13 -64.89 33.40
N VAL A 99 -1.36 -64.87 32.11
CA VAL A 99 -0.86 -65.87 31.17
C VAL A 99 0.06 -65.19 30.16
N VAL A 100 1.33 -65.58 30.20
CA VAL A 100 2.35 -65.13 29.24
C VAL A 100 2.59 -66.26 28.26
N GLU A 101 2.48 -65.97 26.96
CA GLU A 101 2.70 -66.95 25.91
C GLU A 101 3.64 -66.37 24.85
N ARG A 102 4.57 -67.20 24.38
CA ARG A 102 5.42 -66.89 23.25
C ARG A 102 5.27 -67.98 22.21
N VAL A 103 5.09 -67.57 20.96
CA VAL A 103 5.00 -68.46 19.81
C VAL A 103 6.08 -68.09 18.81
N VAL A 104 6.83 -69.08 18.32
CA VAL A 104 7.79 -68.90 17.23
C VAL A 104 7.34 -69.69 16.02
N HIS A 105 7.42 -69.05 14.85
CA HIS A 105 7.07 -69.63 13.56
C HIS A 105 8.34 -69.95 12.76
N ARG A 106 8.21 -70.80 11.74
CA ARG A 106 9.34 -71.21 10.89
C ARG A 106 9.98 -70.10 10.07
N ASP A 107 9.30 -68.99 9.86
CA ASP A 107 9.86 -67.79 9.23
C ASP A 107 10.72 -66.95 10.21
N GLY A 108 10.81 -67.37 11.48
CA GLY A 108 11.51 -66.67 12.54
C GLY A 108 10.69 -65.58 13.23
N LEU A 109 9.43 -65.37 12.83
CA LEU A 109 8.53 -64.46 13.53
C LEU A 109 8.24 -64.97 14.94
N ASN A 110 8.36 -64.07 15.91
CA ASN A 110 8.06 -64.33 17.31
C ASN A 110 6.82 -63.50 17.69
N GLU A 111 5.78 -64.19 18.14
CA GLU A 111 4.56 -63.60 18.65
C GLU A 111 4.57 -63.69 20.18
N TYR A 112 4.16 -62.61 20.82
CA TYR A 112 4.10 -62.47 22.26
C TYR A 112 2.66 -62.17 22.64
N LEU A 113 2.10 -62.96 23.54
CA LEU A 113 0.72 -62.83 23.98
C LEU A 113 0.65 -62.71 25.50
N LEU A 114 -0.18 -61.78 25.96
CA LEU A 114 -0.53 -61.60 27.35
C LEU A 114 -2.04 -61.79 27.50
N ASN A 115 -2.47 -62.79 28.27
CA ASN A 115 -3.87 -63.19 28.40
C ASN A 115 -4.59 -63.39 27.05
N GLY A 116 -3.85 -63.88 26.03
CA GLY A 116 -4.36 -64.12 24.69
C GLY A 116 -4.35 -62.90 23.75
N THR A 117 -3.94 -61.72 24.21
CA THR A 117 -3.82 -60.50 23.39
C THR A 117 -2.38 -60.31 22.93
N PHE A 118 -2.17 -59.93 21.67
CA PHE A 118 -0.83 -59.63 21.15
C PHE A 118 -0.23 -58.38 21.79
N VAL A 119 0.99 -58.51 22.29
CA VAL A 119 1.76 -57.43 22.94
C VAL A 119 3.19 -57.39 22.39
N ARG A 120 3.94 -56.32 22.68
CA ARG A 120 5.36 -56.28 22.32
C ARG A 120 6.17 -56.97 23.41
N LEU A 121 7.34 -57.50 23.04
CA LEU A 121 8.29 -58.08 24.02
C LEU A 121 8.59 -57.09 25.15
N ARG A 122 8.75 -55.80 24.84
CA ARG A 122 9.02 -54.77 25.84
C ARG A 122 7.95 -54.72 26.94
N ASP A 123 6.68 -54.90 26.56
CA ASP A 123 5.56 -54.83 27.50
C ASP A 123 5.57 -56.06 28.44
N ILE A 124 5.93 -57.24 27.92
CA ILE A 124 6.16 -58.44 28.75
C ILE A 124 7.34 -58.22 29.69
N LEU A 125 8.45 -57.68 29.19
CA LEU A 125 9.64 -57.43 30.01
C LEU A 125 9.36 -56.42 31.12
N GLU A 126 8.59 -55.37 30.86
CA GLU A 126 8.18 -54.38 31.86
C GLU A 126 7.26 -54.97 32.92
N LEU A 127 6.26 -55.77 32.50
CA LEU A 127 5.37 -56.49 33.40
C LEU A 127 6.15 -57.45 34.31
N LEU A 128 7.03 -58.26 33.74
CA LEU A 128 7.81 -59.24 34.49
C LEU A 128 8.87 -58.55 35.39
N ALA A 129 9.48 -57.45 34.93
CA ALA A 129 10.43 -56.68 35.73
C ALA A 129 9.79 -56.18 37.04
N SER A 130 8.51 -55.76 37.00
CA SER A 130 7.77 -55.35 38.22
C SER A 130 7.66 -56.45 39.28
N ALA A 131 7.69 -57.71 38.85
CA ALA A 131 7.65 -58.89 39.72
C ALA A 131 9.05 -59.45 40.03
N HIS A 132 10.13 -58.73 39.66
CA HIS A 132 11.50 -59.24 39.71
C HIS A 132 11.63 -60.55 38.95
N VAL A 133 11.03 -60.63 37.78
CA VAL A 133 11.18 -61.74 36.83
C VAL A 133 11.79 -61.14 35.57
N GLY A 134 13.08 -61.37 35.31
CA GLY A 134 13.80 -60.67 34.25
C GLY A 134 14.49 -61.60 33.23
N PRO A 135 14.81 -61.08 32.02
CA PRO A 135 15.58 -61.80 31.01
C PRO A 135 17.06 -61.98 31.40
N SER A 136 17.55 -61.20 32.37
CA SER A 136 18.90 -61.24 32.94
C SER A 136 19.20 -62.51 33.77
N GLY A 137 18.22 -63.39 33.95
CA GLY A 137 18.46 -64.81 34.22
C GLY A 137 18.70 -65.20 35.67
N HIS A 138 18.50 -64.32 36.66
CA HIS A 138 18.75 -64.66 38.06
C HIS A 138 17.73 -65.61 38.69
N HIS A 139 16.68 -65.99 37.96
CA HIS A 139 15.68 -66.99 38.38
C HIS A 139 15.88 -68.34 37.70
N ILE A 140 16.76 -68.45 36.70
CA ILE A 140 17.05 -69.71 36.01
C ILE A 140 18.55 -69.93 36.09
N ILE A 141 18.96 -70.86 36.95
CA ILE A 141 20.36 -71.11 37.24
C ILE A 141 20.70 -72.44 36.59
N SER A 142 21.36 -72.42 35.44
CA SER A 142 21.88 -73.64 34.80
C SER A 142 23.35 -73.87 35.10
N GLN A 143 23.82 -75.09 34.83
CA GLN A 143 25.23 -75.41 34.77
C GLN A 143 25.98 -74.40 33.87
N GLY A 144 27.00 -73.72 34.43
CA GLY A 144 27.78 -72.65 33.79
C GLY A 144 27.27 -71.22 34.03
N GLU A 145 25.98 -71.01 34.31
CA GLU A 145 25.47 -69.69 34.74
C GLU A 145 25.78 -69.40 36.20
N ALA A 146 25.82 -70.45 37.03
CA ALA A 146 26.36 -70.37 38.38
C ALA A 146 27.76 -69.72 38.36
N ASP A 147 28.65 -70.21 37.49
CA ASP A 147 30.01 -69.71 37.36
C ASP A 147 30.10 -68.33 36.68
N ARG A 148 29.06 -67.87 35.97
CA ARG A 148 29.05 -66.57 35.26
C ARG A 148 29.18 -65.41 36.23
N ALA A 149 28.48 -65.44 37.37
CA ALA A 149 28.55 -64.36 38.37
C ALA A 149 29.94 -64.23 39.01
N LEU A 150 30.66 -65.36 39.16
CA LEU A 150 32.03 -65.36 39.66
C LEU A 150 33.05 -64.94 38.60
N ASN A 151 32.89 -65.36 37.35
CA ASN A 151 33.84 -65.07 36.25
C ASN A 151 33.58 -63.72 35.54
N ALA A 152 32.44 -63.07 35.80
CA ALA A 152 32.12 -61.76 35.23
C ALA A 152 33.17 -60.70 35.59
N ASN A 153 33.42 -59.75 34.68
CA ASN A 153 34.24 -58.59 35.00
C ASN A 153 33.54 -57.73 36.09
N PRO A 154 34.27 -56.87 36.82
CA PRO A 154 33.68 -56.10 37.92
C PRO A 154 32.44 -55.27 37.56
N ARG A 155 32.35 -54.77 36.31
CA ARG A 155 31.18 -54.01 35.83
C ARG A 155 29.99 -54.90 35.55
N GLU A 156 30.18 -56.00 34.83
CA GLU A 156 29.15 -57.00 34.56
C GLU A 156 28.60 -57.58 35.86
N ARG A 157 29.49 -57.85 36.83
CA ARG A 157 29.08 -58.30 38.16
C ARG A 157 28.21 -57.27 38.88
N ARG A 158 28.53 -55.98 38.76
CA ARG A 158 27.67 -54.91 39.27
C ARG A 158 26.28 -54.93 38.63
N VAL A 159 26.21 -55.03 37.30
CA VAL A 159 24.93 -55.07 36.58
C VAL A 159 24.08 -56.26 37.02
N ILE A 160 24.70 -57.43 37.20
CA ILE A 160 24.06 -58.64 37.73
C ILE A 160 23.45 -58.39 39.12
N ILE A 161 24.20 -57.76 40.02
CA ILE A 161 23.73 -57.49 41.39
C ILE A 161 22.65 -56.40 41.42
N GLU A 162 22.81 -55.33 40.63
CA GLU A 162 21.80 -54.26 40.51
C GLU A 162 20.48 -54.79 39.97
N ASP A 163 20.54 -55.66 38.97
CA ASP A 163 19.34 -56.27 38.41
C ASP A 163 18.64 -57.19 39.41
N ALA A 164 19.40 -58.00 40.15
CA ALA A 164 18.83 -58.87 41.16
C ALA A 164 18.27 -58.12 42.38
N LEU A 165 18.80 -56.93 42.69
CA LEU A 165 18.21 -56.00 43.67
C LEU A 165 16.93 -55.31 43.15
N GLY A 166 16.51 -55.55 41.91
CA GLY A 166 15.33 -54.92 41.31
C GLY A 166 15.57 -53.48 40.84
N LEU A 167 16.82 -53.02 40.81
CA LEU A 167 17.15 -51.63 40.50
C LEU A 167 17.07 -51.33 38.99
N LYS A 168 16.90 -52.37 38.17
CA LYS A 168 16.86 -52.25 36.71
C LYS A 168 15.73 -51.34 36.21
N ILE A 169 14.58 -51.36 36.88
CA ILE A 169 13.43 -50.52 36.51
C ILE A 169 13.80 -49.04 36.62
N TYR A 170 14.48 -48.64 37.71
CA TYR A 170 14.92 -47.26 37.90
C TYR A 170 15.99 -46.86 36.88
N GLN A 171 16.89 -47.78 36.50
CA GLN A 171 17.85 -47.54 35.41
C GLN A 171 17.16 -47.29 34.06
N LEU A 172 16.13 -48.09 33.74
CA LEU A 172 15.34 -47.92 32.51
C LEU A 172 14.59 -46.59 32.53
N LYS A 173 13.95 -46.23 33.65
CA LYS A 173 13.27 -44.93 33.82
C LYS A 173 14.23 -43.76 33.72
N LYS A 174 15.43 -43.88 34.30
CA LYS A 174 16.51 -42.88 34.17
C LYS A 174 16.90 -42.69 32.71
N GLN A 175 17.15 -43.78 31.99
CA GLN A 175 17.52 -43.72 30.57
C GLN A 175 16.41 -43.13 29.69
N GLU A 176 15.15 -43.47 29.97
CA GLU A 176 14.00 -42.89 29.27
C GLU A 176 13.88 -41.38 29.54
N SER A 177 14.03 -40.97 30.80
CA SER A 177 13.98 -39.56 31.20
C SER A 177 15.10 -38.76 30.54
N ARG A 178 16.31 -39.34 30.45
CA ARG A 178 17.45 -38.72 29.75
C ARG A 178 17.19 -38.56 28.26
N ARG A 179 16.65 -39.59 27.59
CA ARG A 179 16.23 -39.48 26.18
C ARG A 179 15.13 -38.43 25.98
N LYS A 180 14.21 -38.26 26.93
CA LYS A 180 13.18 -37.21 26.90
C LYS A 180 13.82 -35.84 27.04
N LEU A 181 14.78 -35.69 27.95
CA LEU A 181 15.55 -34.46 28.15
C LEU A 181 16.29 -34.05 26.88
N ASP A 182 17.03 -34.97 26.25
CA ASP A 182 17.76 -34.70 25.01
C ASP A 182 16.82 -34.20 23.89
N ARG A 183 15.64 -34.83 23.75
CA ARG A 183 14.62 -34.39 22.79
C ARG A 183 14.03 -33.03 23.12
N THR A 184 13.81 -32.73 24.40
CA THR A 184 13.33 -31.42 24.86
C THR A 184 14.35 -30.34 24.55
N ALA A 185 15.65 -30.61 24.74
CA ALA A 185 16.73 -29.70 24.38
C ALA A 185 16.78 -29.41 22.87
N GLU A 186 16.67 -30.43 22.02
CA GLU A 186 16.59 -30.24 20.57
C GLU A 186 15.35 -29.43 20.13
N ASN A 187 14.21 -29.65 20.79
CA ASN A 187 12.99 -28.90 20.49
C ASN A 187 13.09 -27.43 20.94
N LEU A 188 13.72 -27.19 22.08
CA LEU A 188 14.01 -25.86 22.60
C LEU A 188 14.90 -25.08 21.61
N GLU A 189 16.00 -25.67 21.16
CA GLU A 189 16.89 -25.06 20.17
C GLU A 189 16.15 -24.71 18.87
N ARG A 190 15.28 -25.61 18.39
CA ARG A 190 14.44 -25.36 17.21
C ARG A 190 13.46 -24.21 17.43
N ALA A 191 12.78 -24.16 18.58
CA ALA A 191 11.84 -23.09 18.91
C ALA A 191 12.53 -21.72 19.01
N GLU A 192 13.70 -21.67 19.66
CA GLU A 192 14.52 -20.46 19.73
C GLU A 192 15.02 -19.99 18.37
N SER A 193 15.39 -20.92 17.49
CA SER A 193 15.81 -20.61 16.12
C SER A 193 14.67 -19.98 15.31
N LEU A 194 13.48 -20.58 15.33
CA LEU A 194 12.28 -20.04 14.67
C LEU A 194 11.93 -18.65 15.20
N ARG A 195 12.07 -18.44 16.51
CA ARG A 195 11.81 -17.14 17.13
C ARG A 195 12.84 -16.07 16.69
N ARG A 196 14.11 -16.45 16.59
CA ARG A 196 15.18 -15.59 16.05
C ARG A 196 14.96 -15.23 14.58
N GLU A 197 14.40 -16.14 13.79
CA GLU A 197 14.08 -15.93 12.38
C GLU A 197 12.88 -14.96 12.19
N ILE A 198 11.85 -15.07 13.03
CA ILE A 198 10.64 -14.25 12.93
C ILE A 198 10.88 -12.81 13.44
N ALA A 199 11.78 -12.61 14.40
CA ALA A 199 12.07 -11.30 15.00
C ALA A 199 12.38 -10.17 13.97
N PRO A 200 13.29 -10.34 12.99
CA PRO A 200 13.53 -9.31 11.97
C PRO A 200 12.30 -9.06 11.08
N HIS A 201 11.51 -10.10 10.78
CA HIS A 201 10.27 -9.98 9.99
C HIS A 201 9.23 -9.13 10.72
N ILE A 202 8.99 -9.38 12.01
CA ILE A 202 8.11 -8.56 12.85
C ILE A 202 8.57 -7.10 12.87
N LYS A 203 9.88 -6.85 13.01
CA LYS A 203 10.43 -5.49 13.02
C LYS A 203 10.21 -4.77 11.69
N PHE A 204 10.31 -5.49 10.58
CA PHE A 204 10.03 -4.95 9.25
C PHE A 204 8.54 -4.63 9.07
N LEU A 205 7.66 -5.60 9.37
CA LEU A 205 6.21 -5.43 9.30
C LEU A 205 5.71 -4.30 10.22
N SER A 206 6.26 -4.18 11.44
CA SER A 206 5.93 -3.10 12.37
C SER A 206 6.14 -1.72 11.77
N LYS A 207 7.28 -1.51 11.07
CA LYS A 207 7.55 -0.24 10.38
C LYS A 207 6.60 0.01 9.22
N GLN A 208 6.17 -1.04 8.52
CA GLN A 208 5.19 -0.90 7.44
C GLN A 208 3.80 -0.54 7.99
N VAL A 209 3.36 -1.19 9.07
CA VAL A 209 2.11 -0.88 9.77
C VAL A 209 2.11 0.57 10.25
N GLU A 210 3.21 1.05 10.85
CA GLU A 210 3.33 2.44 11.29
C GLU A 210 3.17 3.44 10.12
N LYS A 211 3.72 3.13 8.94
CA LYS A 211 3.53 3.95 7.73
C LYS A 211 2.07 3.94 7.26
N ILE A 212 1.40 2.79 7.29
CA ILE A 212 0.00 2.64 6.90
C ILE A 212 -0.91 3.43 7.84
N GLU A 213 -0.67 3.36 9.15
CA GLU A 213 -1.43 4.13 10.15
C GLU A 213 -1.24 5.65 9.96
N LYS A 214 0.00 6.09 9.74
CA LYS A 214 0.31 7.50 9.41
C LYS A 214 -0.39 7.93 8.12
N SER A 215 -0.35 7.12 7.07
CA SER A 215 -1.04 7.36 5.79
C SER A 215 -2.55 7.51 5.99
N ARG A 216 -3.15 6.63 6.81
CA ARG A 216 -4.58 6.69 7.16
C ARG A 216 -4.94 7.98 7.90
N SER A 217 -4.11 8.40 8.87
CA SER A 217 -4.30 9.66 9.60
C SER A 217 -4.22 10.87 8.66
N VAL A 218 -3.20 10.92 7.79
CA VAL A 218 -3.03 12.01 6.81
C VAL A 218 -4.21 12.04 5.83
N ARG A 219 -4.68 10.87 5.37
CA ARG A 219 -5.86 10.78 4.50
C ARG A 219 -7.12 11.32 5.16
N GLN A 220 -7.34 11.07 6.46
CA GLN A 220 -8.48 11.63 7.20
C GLN A 220 -8.39 13.16 7.33
N GLU A 221 -7.21 13.70 7.62
CA GLU A 221 -6.97 15.14 7.66
C GLU A 221 -7.23 15.78 6.27
N LEU A 222 -6.76 15.11 5.20
CA LEU A 222 -6.96 15.54 3.82
C LEU A 222 -8.45 15.57 3.43
N VAL A 223 -9.25 14.56 3.83
CA VAL A 223 -10.71 14.56 3.61
C VAL A 223 -11.38 15.76 4.28
N GLY A 224 -11.02 16.08 5.52
CA GLY A 224 -11.56 17.24 6.24
C GLY A 224 -11.24 18.56 5.52
N LEU A 225 -9.98 18.74 5.12
CA LEU A 225 -9.55 19.95 4.44
C LEU A 225 -10.13 20.11 3.03
N TYR A 226 -10.31 19.01 2.28
CA TYR A 226 -10.98 19.03 0.97
C TYR A 226 -12.42 19.51 1.07
N ARG A 227 -13.17 19.04 2.09
CA ARG A 227 -14.56 19.47 2.29
C ARG A 227 -14.67 20.96 2.49
N GLU A 228 -13.80 21.53 3.32
CA GLU A 228 -13.77 22.99 3.54
C GLU A 228 -13.40 23.76 2.28
N TYR A 229 -12.34 23.33 1.59
CA TYR A 229 -11.84 23.97 0.38
C TYR A 229 -12.88 23.96 -0.75
N PHE A 230 -13.44 22.79 -1.06
CA PHE A 230 -14.39 22.64 -2.16
C PHE A 230 -15.73 23.31 -1.88
N THR A 231 -16.16 23.40 -0.63
CA THR A 231 -17.37 24.16 -0.27
C THR A 231 -17.20 25.63 -0.61
N ALA A 232 -16.08 26.24 -0.17
CA ALA A 232 -15.80 27.64 -0.43
C ALA A 232 -15.62 27.93 -1.93
N GLU A 233 -14.91 27.06 -2.65
CA GLU A 233 -14.62 27.24 -4.07
C GLU A 233 -15.89 27.14 -4.94
N ASN A 234 -16.77 26.17 -4.64
CA ASN A 234 -18.04 26.00 -5.33
C ASN A 234 -18.94 27.24 -5.18
N ILE A 235 -19.01 27.82 -3.97
CA ILE A 235 -19.81 29.01 -3.73
C ILE A 235 -19.23 30.21 -4.49
N ARG A 236 -17.91 30.39 -4.46
CA ARG A 236 -17.21 31.46 -5.17
C ARG A 236 -17.48 31.41 -6.68
N ILE A 237 -17.33 30.24 -7.29
CA ILE A 237 -17.56 30.05 -8.74
C ILE A 237 -19.02 30.34 -9.08
N LYS A 238 -19.98 29.78 -8.33
CA LYS A 238 -21.42 30.04 -8.57
C LYS A 238 -21.80 31.52 -8.45
N TYR A 239 -21.19 32.24 -7.50
CA TYR A 239 -21.44 33.68 -7.35
C TYR A 239 -20.87 34.46 -8.54
N ALA A 240 -19.64 34.15 -8.96
CA ALA A 240 -19.00 34.78 -10.12
C ALA A 240 -19.80 34.54 -11.42
N GLU A 241 -20.23 33.29 -11.68
CA GLU A 241 -21.08 32.95 -12.84
C GLU A 241 -22.37 33.80 -12.83
N ARG A 242 -23.02 33.94 -11.66
CA ARG A 242 -24.26 34.71 -11.52
C ARG A 242 -24.06 36.21 -11.73
N ASP A 243 -22.99 36.78 -11.20
CA ASP A 243 -22.66 38.20 -11.33
C ASP A 243 -22.27 38.57 -12.77
N ILE A 244 -21.42 37.76 -13.41
CA ILE A 244 -21.02 37.93 -14.81
C ILE A 244 -22.25 37.83 -15.73
N SER A 245 -23.10 36.82 -15.53
CA SER A 245 -24.35 36.68 -16.31
C SER A 245 -25.26 37.90 -16.14
N ALA A 246 -25.48 38.37 -14.91
CA ALA A 246 -26.34 39.53 -14.66
C ALA A 246 -25.78 40.84 -15.25
N ARG A 247 -24.45 41.05 -15.20
CA ARG A 247 -23.79 42.20 -15.84
C ARG A 247 -23.85 42.09 -17.36
N GLY A 248 -23.60 40.90 -17.91
CA GLY A 248 -23.68 40.61 -19.34
C GLY A 248 -25.05 40.91 -19.93
N ASP A 249 -26.13 40.45 -19.28
CA ASP A 249 -27.50 40.70 -19.73
C ASP A 249 -27.83 42.19 -19.79
N ARG A 250 -27.43 42.96 -18.77
CA ARG A 250 -27.64 44.43 -18.73
C ARG A 250 -26.91 45.16 -19.86
N LEU A 251 -25.65 44.80 -20.12
CA LEU A 251 -24.88 45.44 -21.18
C LEU A 251 -25.39 45.06 -22.58
N ARG A 252 -25.83 43.80 -22.78
CA ARG A 252 -26.44 43.37 -24.04
C ARG A 252 -27.73 44.14 -24.34
N GLN A 253 -28.59 44.33 -23.34
CA GLN A 253 -29.80 45.17 -23.49
C GLN A 253 -29.46 46.63 -23.82
N LYS A 254 -28.45 47.22 -23.14
CA LYS A 254 -27.99 48.59 -23.43
C LYS A 254 -27.41 48.70 -24.84
N ALA A 255 -26.66 47.68 -25.27
CA ALA A 255 -26.17 47.55 -26.62
C ALA A 255 -27.35 47.57 -27.62
N GLU A 256 -28.31 46.66 -27.52
CA GLU A 256 -29.45 46.59 -28.44
C GLU A 256 -30.20 47.93 -28.58
N LEU A 257 -30.38 48.66 -27.48
CA LEU A 257 -30.95 50.01 -27.49
C LEU A 257 -30.11 51.00 -28.33
N MET A 258 -28.78 50.99 -28.16
CA MET A 258 -27.88 51.86 -28.94
C MET A 258 -27.83 51.47 -30.43
N ASP A 259 -27.94 50.19 -30.77
CA ASP A 259 -28.05 49.77 -32.18
C ASP A 259 -29.33 50.30 -32.82
N SER A 260 -30.45 50.29 -32.08
CA SER A 260 -31.70 50.90 -32.54
C SER A 260 -31.53 52.41 -32.77
N HIS A 261 -30.94 53.13 -31.81
CA HIS A 261 -30.70 54.58 -31.96
C HIS A 261 -29.75 54.90 -33.13
N LEU A 262 -28.75 54.06 -33.39
CA LEU A 262 -27.86 54.21 -34.56
C LEU A 262 -28.61 53.98 -35.88
N ALA A 263 -29.54 53.03 -35.92
CA ALA A 263 -30.35 52.78 -37.10
C ALA A 263 -31.26 53.98 -37.42
N ASP A 264 -31.87 54.59 -36.39
CA ASP A 264 -32.69 55.79 -36.53
C ASP A 264 -31.85 57.00 -36.98
N ALA A 265 -30.70 57.27 -36.34
CA ALA A 265 -29.81 58.38 -36.72
C ALA A 265 -29.26 58.24 -38.16
N LYS A 266 -28.97 57.01 -38.63
CA LYS A 266 -28.56 56.76 -40.02
C LYS A 266 -29.67 57.08 -41.03
N LYS A 267 -30.93 56.89 -40.65
CA LYS A 267 -32.09 57.22 -41.49
C LYS A 267 -32.28 58.73 -41.63
N ASP A 268 -32.00 59.49 -40.57
CA ASP A 268 -32.07 60.95 -40.61
C ASP A 268 -30.96 61.56 -41.48
N ILE A 269 -29.77 60.94 -41.51
CA ILE A 269 -28.64 61.40 -42.34
C ILE A 269 -28.84 61.08 -43.83
N SER A 270 -29.47 59.95 -44.19
CA SER A 270 -29.73 59.60 -45.59
C SER A 270 -30.76 60.52 -46.28
N ALA A 271 -31.57 61.25 -45.51
CA ALA A 271 -32.43 62.31 -46.04
C ALA A 271 -31.64 63.57 -46.52
N GLY A 272 -30.33 63.66 -46.23
CA GLY A 272 -29.45 64.76 -46.59
C GLY A 272 -28.98 64.82 -48.06
N GLU A 273 -29.44 63.92 -48.94
CA GLU A 273 -29.17 63.99 -50.39
C GLU A 273 -29.70 65.28 -51.06
N SER A 274 -30.55 66.05 -50.37
CA SER A 274 -31.04 67.38 -50.78
C SER A 274 -29.93 68.43 -50.93
N VAL A 275 -28.82 68.32 -50.18
CA VAL A 275 -27.74 69.32 -50.17
C VAL A 275 -26.98 69.37 -51.50
N SER A 276 -26.87 68.23 -52.18
CA SER A 276 -26.25 68.15 -53.52
C SER A 276 -27.11 68.87 -54.57
N GLN A 277 -28.43 68.72 -54.49
CA GLN A 277 -29.38 69.39 -55.41
C GLN A 277 -29.41 70.91 -55.19
N SER A 278 -29.39 71.37 -53.93
CA SER A 278 -29.35 72.81 -53.61
C SER A 278 -28.03 73.47 -54.04
N SER A 279 -26.90 72.76 -53.93
CA SER A 279 -25.59 73.22 -54.41
C SER A 279 -25.55 73.42 -55.94
N GLN A 280 -26.25 72.57 -56.70
CA GLN A 280 -26.37 72.72 -58.15
C GLN A 280 -27.16 73.97 -58.54
N LYS A 281 -28.30 74.20 -57.88
CA LYS A 281 -29.15 75.39 -58.11
C LYS A 281 -28.41 76.71 -57.83
N ILE A 282 -27.54 76.75 -56.82
CA ILE A 282 -26.71 77.91 -56.52
C ILE A 282 -25.71 78.18 -57.66
N ARG A 283 -25.01 77.14 -58.14
CA ARG A 283 -24.05 77.28 -59.26
C ARG A 283 -24.71 77.82 -60.53
N ASP A 284 -25.91 77.34 -60.84
CA ASP A 284 -26.67 77.79 -62.02
C ASP A 284 -27.07 79.27 -61.89
N ALA A 285 -27.50 79.71 -60.71
CA ALA A 285 -27.83 81.10 -60.44
C ALA A 285 -26.59 82.03 -60.43
N GLU A 286 -25.43 81.58 -59.94
CA GLU A 286 -24.18 82.36 -59.98
C GLU A 286 -23.69 82.57 -61.43
N SER A 287 -23.83 81.55 -62.27
CA SER A 287 -23.52 81.64 -63.70
C SER A 287 -24.41 82.66 -64.42
N GLN A 288 -25.72 82.65 -64.14
CA GLN A 288 -26.66 83.64 -64.65
C GLN A 288 -26.31 85.06 -64.20
N PHE A 289 -26.00 85.25 -62.91
CA PHE A 289 -25.60 86.54 -62.37
C PHE A 289 -24.34 87.11 -63.07
N LYS A 290 -23.32 86.27 -63.28
CA LYS A 290 -22.11 86.66 -64.01
C LYS A 290 -22.40 87.11 -65.44
N SER A 291 -23.25 86.38 -66.15
CA SER A 291 -23.63 86.72 -67.53
C SER A 291 -24.35 88.06 -67.66
N LEU A 292 -25.17 88.43 -66.66
CA LEU A 292 -25.87 89.71 -66.61
C LEU A 292 -24.90 90.86 -66.34
N ARG A 293 -23.92 90.66 -65.46
CA ARG A 293 -22.87 91.63 -65.17
C ARG A 293 -22.02 91.95 -66.42
N ASP A 294 -21.62 90.93 -67.17
CA ASP A 294 -20.87 91.11 -68.42
C ASP A 294 -21.67 91.87 -69.48
N ARG A 295 -22.98 91.63 -69.57
CA ARG A 295 -23.89 92.38 -70.47
C ARG A 295 -24.02 93.84 -70.07
N LYS A 296 -24.13 94.13 -68.77
CA LYS A 296 -24.20 95.49 -68.22
C LYS A 296 -22.96 96.32 -68.56
N GLU A 297 -21.78 95.72 -68.47
CA GLU A 297 -20.52 96.40 -68.75
C GLU A 297 -20.40 96.82 -70.22
N LYS A 298 -20.81 95.94 -71.15
CA LYS A 298 -20.82 96.24 -72.60
C LYS A 298 -21.71 97.43 -72.95
N GLU A 299 -22.93 97.48 -72.43
CA GLU A 299 -23.87 98.59 -72.69
C GLU A 299 -23.37 99.90 -72.05
N THR A 300 -22.68 99.83 -70.90
CA THR A 300 -22.08 101.00 -70.25
C THR A 300 -20.97 101.63 -71.09
N LEU A 301 -20.12 100.79 -71.72
CA LEU A 301 -19.09 101.23 -72.66
C LEU A 301 -19.69 101.88 -73.92
N GLU A 302 -20.78 101.31 -74.45
CA GLU A 302 -21.49 101.86 -75.62
C GLU A 302 -22.07 103.24 -75.32
N LEU A 303 -22.65 103.44 -74.14
CA LEU A 303 -23.14 104.74 -73.68
C LEU A 303 -22.03 105.80 -73.63
N GLY A 304 -20.85 105.42 -73.11
CA GLY A 304 -19.68 106.29 -73.05
C GLY A 304 -19.21 106.75 -74.43
N ARG A 305 -19.24 105.87 -75.43
CA ARG A 305 -18.88 106.20 -76.81
C ARG A 305 -19.84 107.20 -77.44
N VAL A 306 -21.16 107.00 -77.29
CA VAL A 306 -22.18 107.90 -77.86
C VAL A 306 -22.08 109.30 -77.28
N LEU A 307 -21.80 109.42 -75.97
CA LEU A 307 -21.57 110.72 -75.32
C LEU A 307 -20.33 111.44 -75.87
N GLY A 308 -19.26 110.70 -76.18
CA GLY A 308 -18.06 111.23 -76.80
C GLY A 308 -18.32 111.83 -78.18
N GLU A 309 -19.02 111.11 -79.06
CA GLU A 309 -19.38 111.56 -80.41
C GLU A 309 -20.24 112.84 -80.37
N LEU A 310 -21.19 112.93 -79.44
CA LEU A 310 -22.06 114.11 -79.26
C LEU A 310 -21.27 115.37 -78.84
N SER A 311 -20.27 115.21 -77.97
CA SER A 311 -19.46 116.34 -77.46
C SER A 311 -18.58 117.00 -78.53
N PHE A 312 -18.15 116.22 -79.55
CA PHE A 312 -17.27 116.70 -80.61
C PHE A 312 -18.00 117.64 -81.58
N GLU A 313 -19.22 117.29 -81.98
CA GLU A 313 -19.97 118.05 -82.99
C GLU A 313 -20.34 119.46 -82.48
N VAL A 314 -20.65 119.58 -81.18
CA VAL A 314 -20.99 120.86 -80.53
C VAL A 314 -19.83 121.87 -80.58
N ARG A 315 -18.58 121.42 -80.42
CA ARG A 315 -17.41 122.32 -80.41
C ARG A 315 -17.10 122.92 -81.78
N LYS A 316 -17.47 122.26 -82.86
CA LYS A 316 -17.13 122.66 -84.24
C LYS A 316 -18.04 123.80 -84.74
N GLU A 317 -19.28 123.83 -84.28
CA GLU A 317 -20.28 124.86 -84.62
C GLU A 317 -19.92 126.24 -84.06
N GLU A 318 -19.34 126.31 -82.87
CA GLU A 318 -18.97 127.58 -82.21
C GLU A 318 -17.81 128.31 -82.90
N GLN A 319 -16.98 127.62 -83.67
CA GLN A 319 -15.77 128.19 -84.28
C GLN A 319 -16.06 128.96 -85.58
N GLU A 320 -17.03 128.52 -86.39
CA GLU A 320 -17.36 129.14 -87.68
C GLU A 320 -18.16 130.45 -87.54
N ASN A 321 -18.94 130.60 -86.47
CA ASN A 321 -19.74 131.82 -86.24
C ASN A 321 -18.90 133.05 -85.84
N ARG A 322 -17.67 132.89 -85.35
CA ARG A 322 -16.78 134.01 -85.00
C ARG A 322 -16.10 134.67 -86.20
N GLN A 323 -16.03 134.00 -87.35
CA GLN A 323 -15.28 134.46 -88.52
C GLN A 323 -16.09 135.39 -89.45
N LYS A 324 -17.43 135.37 -89.39
CA LYS A 324 -18.32 136.15 -90.28
C LYS A 324 -18.53 137.62 -89.88
N THR A 325 -18.12 138.06 -88.67
CA THR A 325 -18.53 139.36 -88.09
C THR A 325 -17.52 140.52 -88.24
N ARG A 326 -16.41 140.36 -88.98
CA ARG A 326 -15.27 141.33 -88.96
C ARG A 326 -15.06 142.18 -90.23
N ASP A 327 -15.79 141.95 -91.34
CA ASP A 327 -15.46 142.51 -92.68
C ASP A 327 -16.43 143.58 -93.26
N GLU A 328 -17.46 144.05 -92.55
CA GLU A 328 -18.36 145.11 -93.07
C GLU A 328 -18.37 146.38 -92.18
N SER A 329 -17.83 147.50 -92.70
CA SER A 329 -17.84 148.83 -92.06
C SER A 329 -18.67 149.84 -92.86
N VAL A 330 -19.63 150.53 -92.22
CA VAL A 330 -20.52 151.53 -92.85
C VAL A 330 -20.18 152.94 -92.34
N ARG A 331 -19.78 153.86 -93.25
CA ARG A 331 -19.48 155.29 -93.00
C ARG A 331 -20.72 156.18 -93.20
N VAL A 332 -20.93 157.19 -92.34
CA VAL A 332 -21.98 158.23 -92.45
C VAL A 332 -21.35 159.54 -92.96
N GLU A 333 -21.90 160.15 -94.02
CA GLU A 333 -21.39 161.42 -94.57
C GLU A 333 -21.71 162.63 -93.67
N ILE A 334 -20.68 163.39 -93.29
CA ILE A 334 -20.74 164.57 -92.39
C ILE A 334 -21.65 165.70 -92.92
N VAL A 335 -21.97 165.70 -94.22
CA VAL A 335 -22.77 166.76 -94.87
C VAL A 335 -24.24 166.72 -94.42
N GLU A 336 -24.81 165.55 -94.15
CA GLU A 336 -26.21 165.44 -93.69
C GLU A 336 -26.38 165.85 -92.20
N LEU A 337 -25.38 165.58 -91.36
CA LEU A 337 -25.36 165.99 -89.95
C LEU A 337 -25.28 167.52 -89.79
N ARG A 338 -24.56 168.21 -90.67
CA ARG A 338 -24.41 169.67 -90.61
C ARG A 338 -25.71 170.40 -90.98
N LYS A 339 -26.55 169.83 -91.85
CA LYS A 339 -27.89 170.36 -92.16
C LYS A 339 -28.84 170.30 -90.97
N LEU A 340 -28.71 169.27 -90.12
CA LEU A 340 -29.50 169.11 -88.90
C LEU A 340 -29.12 170.14 -87.82
N GLY A 341 -27.84 170.49 -87.71
CA GLY A 341 -27.36 171.53 -86.78
C GLY A 341 -27.84 172.95 -87.14
N GLY A 342 -27.80 173.32 -88.43
CA GLY A 342 -28.22 174.66 -88.88
C GLY A 342 -29.70 174.96 -88.67
N ASN A 343 -30.56 173.93 -88.74
CA ASN A 343 -31.99 174.08 -88.47
C ASN A 343 -32.30 174.25 -86.97
N ALA A 344 -31.42 173.77 -86.09
CA ALA A 344 -31.55 173.94 -84.64
C ALA A 344 -31.20 175.37 -84.20
N ASP A 345 -30.17 175.98 -84.81
CA ASP A 345 -29.74 177.36 -84.52
C ASP A 345 -30.78 178.41 -84.94
N SER A 346 -31.53 178.16 -86.03
CA SER A 346 -32.62 179.05 -86.44
C SER A 346 -33.82 178.97 -85.49
N LEU A 347 -34.12 177.79 -84.97
CA LEU A 347 -35.20 177.55 -84.00
C LEU A 347 -34.94 178.24 -82.64
N GLU A 348 -33.68 178.37 -82.24
CA GLU A 348 -33.31 179.02 -80.98
C GLU A 348 -33.50 180.54 -81.02
N ARG A 349 -33.24 181.20 -82.17
CA ARG A 349 -33.41 182.65 -82.31
C ARG A 349 -34.87 183.08 -82.41
N ASP A 350 -35.69 182.28 -83.08
CA ASP A 350 -37.09 182.64 -83.35
C ASP A 350 -38.01 182.32 -82.15
N ALA A 351 -37.53 181.56 -81.15
CA ALA A 351 -38.28 181.19 -79.95
C ALA A 351 -38.42 182.32 -78.90
N ALA A 352 -37.59 183.36 -78.94
CA ALA A 352 -37.53 184.39 -77.90
C ALA A 352 -38.64 185.45 -77.98
N SER A 353 -39.35 185.55 -79.12
CA SER A 353 -40.34 186.61 -79.38
C SER A 353 -41.66 186.09 -79.99
N ALA A 354 -41.82 184.78 -80.12
CA ALA A 354 -42.99 184.17 -80.75
C ALA A 354 -44.12 183.86 -79.75
N GLU A 355 -45.37 184.13 -80.13
CA GLU A 355 -46.55 183.77 -79.34
C GLU A 355 -46.65 182.23 -79.13
N PRO A 356 -47.28 181.74 -78.04
CA PRO A 356 -47.28 180.32 -77.67
C PRO A 356 -47.79 179.34 -78.75
N GLN A 357 -48.70 179.79 -79.62
CA GLN A 357 -49.22 178.99 -80.74
C GLN A 357 -48.23 178.83 -81.90
N ALA A 358 -47.25 179.74 -82.04
CA ALA A 358 -46.21 179.63 -83.06
C ALA A 358 -45.08 178.68 -82.62
N LEU A 359 -44.75 178.65 -81.33
CA LEU A 359 -43.70 177.79 -80.77
C LEU A 359 -44.03 176.29 -80.87
N THR A 360 -45.31 175.95 -80.66
CA THR A 360 -45.79 174.57 -80.74
C THR A 360 -45.69 174.00 -82.16
N LYS A 361 -46.06 174.77 -83.19
CA LYS A 361 -45.88 174.36 -84.60
C LYS A 361 -44.41 174.19 -85.00
N MET A 362 -43.53 175.02 -84.47
CA MET A 362 -42.08 174.94 -84.72
C MET A 362 -41.44 173.67 -84.12
N LEU A 363 -41.84 173.29 -82.90
CA LEU A 363 -41.39 172.06 -82.25
C LEU A 363 -41.90 170.79 -82.97
N GLU A 364 -43.14 170.79 -83.46
CA GLU A 364 -43.67 169.67 -84.25
C GLU A 364 -42.91 169.46 -85.56
N ALA A 365 -42.52 170.54 -86.26
CA ALA A 365 -41.72 170.47 -87.48
C ALA A 365 -40.32 169.88 -87.22
N ALA A 366 -39.68 170.25 -86.10
CA ALA A 366 -38.35 169.76 -85.72
C ALA A 366 -38.36 168.26 -85.36
N ILE A 367 -39.35 167.83 -84.58
CA ILE A 367 -39.52 166.41 -84.21
C ILE A 367 -39.82 165.55 -85.46
N GLY A 368 -40.59 166.09 -86.42
CA GLY A 368 -40.85 165.44 -87.70
C GLY A 368 -39.57 165.16 -88.51
N ALA A 369 -38.67 166.14 -88.58
CA ALA A 369 -37.41 166.00 -89.32
C ALA A 369 -36.48 164.92 -88.72
N ILE A 370 -36.39 164.82 -87.39
CA ILE A 370 -35.55 163.82 -86.71
C ILE A 370 -36.11 162.40 -86.91
N ARG A 371 -37.43 162.22 -86.81
CA ARG A 371 -38.06 160.90 -87.00
C ARG A 371 -37.84 160.36 -88.41
N MET A 372 -37.93 161.21 -89.44
CA MET A 372 -37.66 160.79 -90.82
C MET A 372 -36.20 160.34 -91.01
N PHE A 373 -35.24 161.00 -90.36
CA PHE A 373 -33.82 160.63 -90.46
C PHE A 373 -33.54 159.24 -89.87
N VAL A 374 -34.07 158.95 -88.67
CA VAL A 374 -33.88 157.66 -87.99
C VAL A 374 -34.54 156.50 -88.74
N ALA A 375 -35.76 156.70 -89.26
CA ALA A 375 -36.48 155.67 -90.01
C ALA A 375 -35.74 155.26 -91.29
N LYS A 376 -35.20 156.22 -92.03
CA LYS A 376 -34.44 155.98 -93.26
C LYS A 376 -33.16 155.15 -93.03
N TYR A 377 -32.52 155.31 -91.87
CA TYR A 377 -31.32 154.54 -91.50
C TYR A 377 -31.63 153.15 -90.96
N THR A 378 -32.75 152.96 -90.26
CA THR A 378 -33.12 151.65 -89.70
C THR A 378 -33.60 150.65 -90.75
N GLU A 379 -34.27 151.10 -91.82
CA GLU A 379 -34.61 150.21 -92.94
C GLU A 379 -33.38 149.70 -93.70
N ARG A 380 -32.34 150.54 -93.86
CA ARG A 380 -31.10 150.14 -94.54
C ARG A 380 -30.36 149.00 -93.84
N ILE A 381 -30.43 148.89 -92.50
CA ILE A 381 -29.74 147.84 -91.74
C ILE A 381 -30.50 146.51 -91.83
N LYS A 382 -31.83 146.52 -91.80
CA LYS A 382 -32.63 145.30 -91.84
C LYS A 382 -32.60 144.61 -93.21
N ALA A 383 -32.47 145.37 -94.29
CA ALA A 383 -32.34 144.82 -95.64
C ALA A 383 -31.02 144.06 -95.89
N ALA A 384 -29.99 144.24 -95.04
CA ALA A 384 -28.66 143.65 -95.26
C ALA A 384 -28.43 142.28 -94.60
N ALA A 385 -29.27 141.82 -93.66
CA ALA A 385 -29.00 140.58 -92.90
C ALA A 385 -29.87 139.36 -93.29
N GLN A 386 -30.82 139.50 -94.22
CA GLN A 386 -31.87 138.50 -94.44
C GLN A 386 -31.67 137.54 -95.63
N ASP A 387 -30.49 137.50 -96.26
CA ASP A 387 -30.19 136.50 -97.31
C ASP A 387 -28.97 135.63 -96.95
N GLY A 388 -29.20 134.36 -96.59
CA GLY A 388 -28.15 133.36 -96.40
C GLY A 388 -28.54 132.02 -95.76
N VAL A 389 -29.36 131.20 -96.45
CA VAL A 389 -29.42 129.71 -96.53
C VAL A 389 -29.05 128.82 -95.30
N LEU A 390 -29.95 127.88 -94.93
CA LEU A 390 -29.80 126.79 -93.93
C LEU A 390 -28.63 125.82 -94.21
N SER A 391 -27.92 125.33 -93.16
CA SER A 391 -26.73 124.46 -93.30
C SER A 391 -26.94 122.98 -92.87
N PRO A 392 -26.24 121.99 -93.49
CA PRO A 392 -26.42 120.55 -93.25
C PRO A 392 -26.04 119.97 -91.86
N ARG A 393 -25.55 120.75 -90.89
CA ARG A 393 -24.96 120.21 -89.63
C ARG A 393 -25.96 119.95 -88.49
N GLN A 394 -27.11 120.60 -88.47
CA GLN A 394 -28.08 120.44 -87.37
C GLN A 394 -28.69 119.02 -87.27
N ASN A 395 -28.82 118.28 -88.37
CA ASN A 395 -29.39 116.92 -88.39
C ASN A 395 -28.52 115.83 -87.73
N VAL A 396 -27.20 116.05 -87.59
CA VAL A 396 -26.29 115.02 -87.05
C VAL A 396 -26.42 114.90 -85.53
N LYS A 397 -26.71 116.02 -84.85
CA LYS A 397 -26.80 116.09 -83.39
C LYS A 397 -28.01 115.35 -82.82
N GLU A 398 -29.19 115.53 -83.43
CA GLU A 398 -30.42 114.85 -83.00
C GLU A 398 -30.32 113.32 -83.04
N ARG A 399 -29.63 112.78 -84.05
CA ARG A 399 -29.46 111.33 -84.22
C ARG A 399 -28.61 110.69 -83.11
N LEU A 400 -27.63 111.42 -82.57
CA LEU A 400 -26.79 110.96 -81.46
C LEU A 400 -27.53 111.00 -80.12
N GLU A 401 -28.42 111.98 -79.93
CA GLU A 401 -29.27 112.04 -78.72
C GLU A 401 -30.27 110.89 -78.64
N GLN A 402 -30.81 110.43 -79.78
CA GLN A 402 -31.72 109.28 -79.81
C GLN A 402 -31.01 107.99 -79.40
N LYS A 403 -29.81 107.72 -79.95
CA LYS A 403 -28.99 106.55 -79.58
C LYS A 403 -28.67 106.49 -78.10
N LYS A 404 -28.42 107.64 -77.45
CA LYS A 404 -28.14 107.71 -76.02
C LYS A 404 -29.30 107.13 -75.20
N ARG A 405 -30.55 107.49 -75.51
CA ARG A 405 -31.73 107.02 -74.78
C ARG A 405 -31.94 105.52 -74.91
N GLU A 406 -31.72 104.96 -76.10
CA GLU A 406 -31.86 103.52 -76.35
C GLU A 406 -30.91 102.69 -75.48
N VAL A 407 -29.66 103.14 -75.33
CA VAL A 407 -28.66 102.45 -74.50
C VAL A 407 -29.00 102.57 -73.00
N GLU A 408 -29.51 103.73 -72.55
CA GLU A 408 -29.94 103.94 -71.16
C GLU A 408 -31.10 103.01 -70.76
N GLU A 409 -32.08 102.77 -71.64
CA GLU A 409 -33.18 101.84 -71.37
C GLU A 409 -32.70 100.38 -71.26
N ARG A 410 -31.79 99.93 -72.12
CA ARG A 410 -31.22 98.58 -72.05
C ARG A 410 -30.47 98.35 -70.74
N LEU A 411 -29.72 99.35 -70.27
CA LEU A 411 -29.02 99.34 -68.99
C LEU A 411 -29.97 99.21 -67.79
N SER A 412 -31.14 99.85 -67.82
CA SER A 412 -32.13 99.75 -66.75
C SER A 412 -32.70 98.33 -66.62
N ARG A 413 -33.01 97.66 -67.75
CA ARG A 413 -33.53 96.28 -67.74
C ARG A 413 -32.54 95.28 -67.17
N ILE A 414 -31.27 95.39 -67.58
CA ILE A 414 -30.22 94.49 -67.09
C ILE A 414 -30.00 94.66 -65.57
N ARG A 415 -30.10 95.89 -65.04
CA ARG A 415 -30.01 96.14 -63.59
C ARG A 415 -31.13 95.46 -62.81
N ALA A 416 -32.37 95.48 -63.31
CA ALA A 416 -33.49 94.82 -62.66
C ALA A 416 -33.37 93.28 -62.68
N GLU A 417 -32.88 92.71 -63.78
CA GLU A 417 -32.58 91.27 -63.88
C GLU A 417 -31.46 90.86 -62.90
N GLU A 418 -30.39 91.66 -62.79
CA GLU A 418 -29.27 91.43 -61.87
C GLU A 418 -29.74 91.40 -60.40
N GLU A 419 -30.59 92.36 -60.01
CA GLU A 419 -31.12 92.47 -58.65
C GLU A 419 -32.03 91.28 -58.28
N ALA A 420 -32.85 90.79 -59.22
CA ALA A 420 -33.70 89.62 -59.01
C ALA A 420 -32.90 88.31 -58.81
N VAL A 421 -31.84 88.10 -59.60
CA VAL A 421 -30.97 86.93 -59.47
C VAL A 421 -30.15 87.00 -58.17
N SER A 422 -29.71 88.19 -57.75
CA SER A 422 -29.04 88.38 -56.46
C SER A 422 -29.92 87.95 -55.28
N GLY A 423 -31.19 88.37 -55.26
CA GLY A 423 -32.11 88.00 -54.18
C GLY A 423 -32.45 86.50 -54.13
N LEU A 424 -32.44 85.82 -55.27
CA LEU A 424 -32.56 84.35 -55.35
C LEU A 424 -31.32 83.65 -54.81
N LEU A 425 -30.12 84.16 -55.12
CA LEU A 425 -28.86 83.63 -54.60
C LEU A 425 -28.77 83.69 -53.08
N ASP A 426 -29.19 84.80 -52.48
CA ASP A 426 -29.16 84.97 -51.02
C ASP A 426 -30.10 83.97 -50.33
N LYS A 427 -31.33 83.79 -50.85
CA LYS A 427 -32.28 82.80 -50.30
C LYS A 427 -31.77 81.36 -50.41
N LEU A 428 -31.19 80.99 -51.56
CA LEU A 428 -30.67 79.64 -51.76
C LEU A 428 -29.45 79.37 -50.87
N LYS A 429 -28.62 80.40 -50.60
CA LYS A 429 -27.49 80.30 -49.66
C LYS A 429 -27.97 80.10 -48.22
N ASP A 430 -28.96 80.86 -47.77
CA ASP A 430 -29.56 80.72 -46.44
C ASP A 430 -30.20 79.33 -46.21
N ASP A 431 -30.94 78.82 -47.19
CA ASP A 431 -31.59 77.50 -47.07
C ASP A 431 -30.54 76.37 -47.07
N MET A 432 -29.47 76.50 -47.84
CA MET A 432 -28.34 75.57 -47.81
C MET A 432 -27.62 75.60 -46.45
N GLU A 433 -27.48 76.77 -45.83
CA GLU A 433 -26.84 76.90 -44.51
C GLU A 433 -27.68 76.22 -43.41
N LYS A 434 -29.00 76.42 -43.41
CA LYS A 434 -29.92 75.74 -42.47
C LYS A 434 -29.91 74.22 -42.62
N GLU A 435 -29.87 73.70 -43.84
CA GLU A 435 -29.80 72.25 -44.08
C GLU A 435 -28.42 71.67 -43.67
N LYS A 436 -27.33 72.42 -43.88
CA LYS A 436 -26.00 72.05 -43.39
C LYS A 436 -25.94 71.97 -41.87
N ASP A 437 -26.59 72.89 -41.16
CA ASP A 437 -26.60 72.88 -39.69
C ASP A 437 -27.39 71.68 -39.14
N LYS A 438 -28.55 71.34 -39.71
CA LYS A 438 -29.28 70.11 -39.35
C LYS A 438 -28.47 68.85 -39.60
N TYR A 439 -27.79 68.78 -40.75
CA TYR A 439 -26.92 67.65 -41.08
C TYR A 439 -25.78 67.51 -40.07
N ARG A 440 -25.12 68.63 -39.72
CA ARG A 440 -24.04 68.66 -38.72
C ARG A 440 -24.51 68.19 -37.34
N ASP A 441 -25.71 68.57 -36.93
CA ASP A 441 -26.23 68.17 -35.61
C ASP A 441 -26.63 66.70 -35.57
N ALA A 442 -27.24 66.16 -36.64
CA ALA A 442 -27.47 64.72 -36.79
C ALA A 442 -26.16 63.91 -36.84
N GLU A 443 -25.14 64.42 -37.53
CA GLU A 443 -23.81 63.81 -37.61
C GLU A 443 -23.12 63.78 -36.22
N LYS A 444 -23.18 64.86 -35.45
CA LYS A 444 -22.67 64.89 -34.06
C LYS A 444 -23.37 63.88 -33.17
N GLU A 445 -24.70 63.78 -33.29
CA GLU A 445 -25.50 62.82 -32.51
C GLU A 445 -25.14 61.37 -32.87
N MET A 446 -24.98 61.07 -34.17
CA MET A 446 -24.51 59.76 -34.63
C MET A 446 -23.11 59.42 -34.07
N ILE A 447 -22.18 60.38 -34.10
CA ILE A 447 -20.83 60.18 -33.53
C ILE A 447 -20.90 59.90 -32.03
N ARG A 448 -21.78 60.59 -31.28
CA ARG A 448 -21.97 60.34 -29.84
C ARG A 448 -22.46 58.92 -29.59
N ILE A 449 -23.52 58.49 -30.27
CA ILE A 449 -24.08 57.14 -30.11
C ILE A 449 -23.05 56.08 -30.53
N MET A 450 -22.27 56.32 -31.59
CA MET A 450 -21.18 55.42 -32.00
C MET A 450 -20.09 55.29 -30.94
N SER A 451 -19.75 56.38 -30.23
CA SER A 451 -18.79 56.35 -29.12
C SER A 451 -19.32 55.51 -27.95
N GLU A 452 -20.55 55.77 -27.51
CA GLU A 452 -21.19 55.02 -26.42
C GLU A 452 -21.34 53.53 -26.76
N ARG A 453 -21.69 53.21 -28.01
CA ARG A 453 -21.76 51.83 -28.49
C ARG A 453 -20.39 51.14 -28.47
N LYS A 454 -19.33 51.86 -28.84
CA LYS A 454 -17.96 51.35 -28.79
C LYS A 454 -17.50 51.11 -27.35
N GLU A 455 -17.84 51.98 -26.41
CA GLU A 455 -17.57 51.78 -24.99
C GLU A 455 -18.24 50.52 -24.45
N ILE A 456 -19.54 50.33 -24.75
CA ILE A 456 -20.28 49.11 -24.38
C ILE A 456 -19.64 47.86 -25.00
N ALA A 457 -19.18 47.93 -26.24
CA ALA A 457 -18.50 46.81 -26.89
C ALA A 457 -17.19 46.44 -26.17
N VAL A 458 -16.40 47.42 -25.74
CA VAL A 458 -15.18 47.19 -24.95
C VAL A 458 -15.51 46.55 -23.59
N GLU A 459 -16.56 47.01 -22.92
CA GLU A 459 -17.02 46.40 -21.65
C GLU A 459 -17.51 44.95 -21.84
N LEU A 460 -18.20 44.66 -22.95
CA LEU A 460 -18.62 43.29 -23.30
C LEU A 460 -17.42 42.38 -23.58
N ASP A 461 -16.39 42.87 -24.27
CA ASP A 461 -15.16 42.11 -24.52
C ASP A 461 -14.39 41.80 -23.22
N PHE A 462 -14.39 42.75 -22.28
CA PHE A 462 -13.83 42.54 -20.94
C PHE A 462 -14.63 41.47 -20.17
N LEU A 463 -15.96 41.53 -20.18
CA LEU A 463 -16.83 40.50 -19.57
C LEU A 463 -16.65 39.13 -20.21
N HIS A 464 -16.50 39.03 -21.53
CA HIS A 464 -16.19 37.76 -22.20
C HIS A 464 -14.81 37.20 -21.80
N SER A 465 -13.89 38.07 -21.37
CA SER A 465 -12.60 37.64 -20.82
C SER A 465 -12.77 37.13 -19.38
N GLU A 466 -13.55 37.84 -18.53
CA GLU A 466 -13.92 37.38 -17.19
C GLU A 466 -14.68 36.03 -17.21
N GLU A 467 -15.60 35.85 -18.18
CA GLU A 467 -16.35 34.61 -18.37
C GLU A 467 -15.42 33.43 -18.73
N ARG A 468 -14.45 33.66 -19.63
CA ARG A 468 -13.42 32.67 -19.97
C ARG A 468 -12.56 32.31 -18.77
N GLU A 469 -12.13 33.29 -17.97
CA GLU A 469 -11.38 33.02 -16.74
C GLU A 469 -12.20 32.22 -15.72
N CYS A 470 -13.49 32.54 -15.56
CA CYS A 470 -14.40 31.80 -14.68
C CYS A 470 -14.57 30.35 -15.15
N HIS A 471 -14.70 30.12 -16.47
CA HIS A 471 -14.79 28.79 -17.06
C HIS A 471 -13.53 27.96 -16.78
N VAL A 472 -12.33 28.53 -16.98
CA VAL A 472 -11.06 27.84 -16.67
C VAL A 472 -10.97 27.48 -15.19
N GLN A 473 -11.37 28.40 -14.30
CA GLN A 473 -11.40 28.13 -12.85
C GLN A 473 -12.35 26.98 -12.49
N LYS A 474 -13.48 26.85 -13.20
CA LYS A 474 -14.42 25.74 -13.02
C LYS A 474 -13.86 24.41 -13.49
N GLU A 475 -13.22 24.37 -14.66
CA GLU A 475 -12.54 23.16 -15.15
C GLU A 475 -11.41 22.71 -14.22
N ASP A 476 -10.64 23.66 -13.69
CA ASP A 476 -9.61 23.42 -12.68
C ASP A 476 -10.21 22.83 -11.40
N TYR A 477 -11.31 23.41 -10.91
CA TYR A 477 -12.05 22.90 -9.75
C TYR A 477 -12.56 21.47 -9.98
N GLU A 478 -13.14 21.17 -11.14
CA GLU A 478 -13.60 19.82 -11.49
C GLU A 478 -12.45 18.82 -11.60
N ARG A 479 -11.28 19.25 -12.09
CA ARG A 479 -10.07 18.43 -12.09
C ARG A 479 -9.59 18.14 -10.67
N GLU A 480 -9.55 19.14 -9.80
CA GLU A 480 -9.18 18.98 -8.39
C GLU A 480 -10.16 18.06 -7.65
N LEU A 481 -11.46 18.09 -7.96
CA LEU A 481 -12.45 17.15 -7.44
C LEU A 481 -12.16 15.70 -7.83
N ARG A 482 -11.82 15.45 -9.10
CA ARG A 482 -11.45 14.09 -9.58
C ARG A 482 -10.19 13.59 -8.90
N GLU A 483 -9.20 14.46 -8.71
CA GLU A 483 -7.96 14.15 -7.99
C GLU A 483 -8.23 13.80 -6.52
N ALA A 484 -9.08 14.59 -5.85
CA ALA A 484 -9.48 14.33 -4.46
C ALA A 484 -10.21 12.98 -4.31
N ALA A 485 -11.08 12.63 -5.26
CA ALA A 485 -11.77 11.34 -5.27
C ALA A 485 -10.77 10.18 -5.37
N ALA A 486 -9.75 10.29 -6.22
CA ALA A 486 -8.72 9.27 -6.39
C ALA A 486 -7.84 9.10 -5.14
N LEU A 487 -7.46 10.19 -4.47
CA LEU A 487 -6.53 10.16 -3.33
C LEU A 487 -7.21 9.86 -1.98
N ALA A 488 -8.43 10.39 -1.79
CA ALA A 488 -9.13 10.43 -0.51
C ALA A 488 -10.48 9.69 -0.52
N GLY A 489 -10.93 9.20 -1.68
CA GLY A 489 -12.19 8.50 -1.87
C GLY A 489 -13.43 9.42 -1.88
N ASP A 490 -14.60 8.81 -2.06
CA ASP A 490 -15.89 9.53 -2.17
C ASP A 490 -16.23 10.39 -0.96
N ALA A 491 -15.66 10.11 0.21
CA ALA A 491 -15.86 10.89 1.42
C ALA A 491 -15.39 12.36 1.28
N ALA A 492 -14.42 12.63 0.39
CA ALA A 492 -13.95 13.97 0.07
C ALA A 492 -14.95 14.76 -0.82
N LEU A 493 -15.81 14.06 -1.56
CA LEU A 493 -16.81 14.64 -2.45
C LEU A 493 -18.15 14.97 -1.73
N ASP A 494 -18.32 14.51 -0.49
CA ASP A 494 -19.54 14.75 0.29
C ASP A 494 -19.56 16.16 0.93
N PHE A 495 -19.37 17.20 0.10
CA PHE A 495 -19.48 18.62 0.48
C PHE A 495 -20.84 19.23 0.12
N SER A 496 -21.64 18.53 -0.70
CA SER A 496 -22.96 19.00 -1.16
C SER A 496 -24.06 18.90 -0.09
N ARG A 497 -23.90 18.04 0.93
CA ARG A 497 -25.00 17.62 1.80
C ARG A 497 -25.12 18.33 3.16
N LYS A 498 -24.22 19.23 3.58
CA LYS A 498 -24.23 19.67 5.00
C LYS A 498 -23.92 21.13 5.36
N THR A 499 -23.97 22.09 4.46
CA THR A 499 -23.92 23.50 4.90
C THR A 499 -24.92 24.35 4.11
N PRO A 500 -25.97 24.89 4.77
CA PRO A 500 -26.76 25.97 4.21
C PRO A 500 -25.90 27.23 4.33
N VAL A 501 -24.93 27.39 3.43
CA VAL A 501 -24.19 28.63 3.35
C VAL A 501 -25.08 29.60 2.59
N SER A 502 -25.54 30.64 3.30
CA SER A 502 -26.37 31.67 2.72
C SER A 502 -25.52 32.48 1.73
N PRO A 503 -26.09 32.95 0.60
CA PRO A 503 -25.42 33.94 -0.27
C PRO A 503 -24.91 35.19 0.47
N ALA A 504 -25.37 35.42 1.71
CA ALA A 504 -24.87 36.47 2.60
C ALA A 504 -23.40 36.29 3.02
N ASP A 505 -22.91 35.06 3.16
CA ASP A 505 -21.55 34.78 3.65
C ASP A 505 -20.45 35.01 2.58
N PHE A 506 -20.84 35.25 1.34
CA PHE A 506 -19.94 35.46 0.20
C PHE A 506 -20.15 36.83 -0.49
N GLY A 507 -20.72 37.80 0.25
CA GLY A 507 -20.63 39.21 -0.13
C GLY A 507 -21.83 39.79 -0.87
N ALA A 508 -23.06 39.40 -0.51
CA ALA A 508 -24.27 40.05 -1.00
C ALA A 508 -24.73 41.28 -0.18
N ALA A 509 -24.10 41.62 0.95
CA ALA A 509 -24.43 42.83 1.70
C ALA A 509 -23.26 43.35 2.56
N GLY A 510 -22.47 44.28 2.03
CA GLY A 510 -21.83 45.32 2.86
C GLY A 510 -20.51 45.05 3.60
N GLU A 511 -19.59 44.23 3.09
CA GLU A 511 -18.26 44.04 3.72
C GLU A 511 -17.10 44.70 2.94
N SER A 512 -16.05 45.11 3.66
CA SER A 512 -14.94 45.95 3.17
C SER A 512 -14.00 45.20 2.21
N GLN A 513 -13.24 45.92 1.39
CA GLN A 513 -12.23 45.36 0.46
C GLN A 513 -11.23 44.40 1.16
N ASN A 514 -10.95 44.65 2.45
CA ASN A 514 -10.11 43.80 3.30
C ASN A 514 -10.69 42.39 3.56
N ASP A 515 -12.01 42.24 3.64
CA ASP A 515 -12.65 40.96 4.00
C ASP A 515 -12.58 39.98 2.81
N ARG A 516 -12.73 40.49 1.58
CA ARG A 516 -12.51 39.72 0.34
C ARG A 516 -11.07 39.25 0.20
N GLU A 517 -10.10 40.09 0.55
CA GLU A 517 -8.68 39.74 0.49
C GLU A 517 -8.29 38.70 1.56
N SER A 518 -8.85 38.82 2.77
CA SER A 518 -8.70 37.84 3.85
C SER A 518 -9.22 36.45 3.45
N MET A 519 -10.42 36.39 2.86
CA MET A 519 -11.00 35.12 2.39
C MET A 519 -10.19 34.47 1.26
N ARG A 520 -9.62 35.28 0.35
CA ARG A 520 -8.72 34.80 -0.70
C ARG A 520 -7.43 34.20 -0.10
N ASN A 521 -6.85 34.87 0.89
CA ASN A 521 -5.66 34.39 1.58
C ASN A 521 -5.91 33.08 2.33
N LEU A 522 -7.05 32.96 3.01
CA LEU A 522 -7.45 31.71 3.68
C LEU A 522 -7.59 30.54 2.69
N GLN A 523 -8.16 30.80 1.50
CA GLN A 523 -8.31 29.79 0.47
C GLN A 523 -6.96 29.36 -0.13
N HIS A 524 -6.04 30.31 -0.36
CA HIS A 524 -4.66 29.99 -0.76
C HIS A 524 -3.92 29.18 0.31
N GLU A 525 -4.14 29.48 1.59
CA GLU A 525 -3.55 28.72 2.69
C GLU A 525 -4.09 27.28 2.74
N ARG A 526 -5.41 27.10 2.59
CA ARG A 526 -6.04 25.78 2.46
C ARG A 526 -5.45 24.99 1.31
N ARG A 527 -5.33 25.59 0.11
CA ARG A 527 -4.71 24.94 -1.06
C ARG A 527 -3.26 24.53 -0.78
N ARG A 528 -2.46 25.40 -0.16
CA ARG A 528 -1.06 25.08 0.20
C ARG A 528 -0.98 23.94 1.21
N ARG A 529 -1.90 23.89 2.19
CA ARG A 529 -1.99 22.79 3.16
C ARG A 529 -2.42 21.49 2.47
N LEU A 530 -3.37 21.53 1.54
CA LEU A 530 -3.76 20.38 0.72
C LEU A 530 -2.55 19.82 -0.04
N GLU A 531 -1.81 20.66 -0.77
CA GLU A 531 -0.62 20.23 -1.52
C GLU A 531 0.44 19.57 -0.61
N LYS A 532 0.69 20.13 0.58
CA LYS A 532 1.62 19.52 1.55
C LYS A 532 1.13 18.14 2.02
N LEU A 533 -0.17 18.00 2.30
CA LEU A 533 -0.74 16.73 2.74
C LEU A 533 -0.81 15.70 1.60
N LYS A 534 -1.03 16.13 0.35
CA LYS A 534 -0.92 15.28 -0.85
C LYS A 534 0.48 14.69 -0.99
N VAL A 535 1.51 15.54 -1.00
CA VAL A 535 2.92 15.10 -1.09
C VAL A 535 3.25 14.14 0.05
N LYS A 536 2.85 14.46 1.28
CA LYS A 536 3.07 13.59 2.44
C LYS A 536 2.35 12.24 2.31
N LEU A 537 1.16 12.20 1.71
CA LEU A 537 0.41 10.96 1.47
C LEU A 537 1.08 10.11 0.36
N GLU A 538 1.59 10.74 -0.70
CA GLU A 538 2.35 10.08 -1.76
C GLU A 538 3.66 9.48 -1.24
N GLU A 539 4.41 10.21 -0.40
CA GLU A 539 5.64 9.73 0.25
C GLU A 539 5.40 8.51 1.16
N LEU A 540 4.23 8.47 1.83
CA LEU A 540 3.87 7.37 2.72
C LEU A 540 3.36 6.12 1.98
N GLY A 541 2.98 6.25 0.70
CA GLY A 541 2.46 5.18 -0.15
C GLY A 541 0.96 4.94 0.02
N GLY A 542 0.27 4.77 -1.11
CA GLY A 542 -1.20 4.74 -1.19
C GLY A 542 -1.88 3.37 -1.02
N GLY A 543 -1.13 2.30 -0.73
CA GLY A 543 -1.65 0.93 -0.68
C GLY A 543 -2.62 0.68 0.48
N SER A 544 -3.64 -0.16 0.23
CA SER A 544 -4.54 -0.66 1.28
C SER A 544 -3.79 -1.71 2.11
N GLY A 545 -3.14 -1.28 3.19
CA GLY A 545 -2.26 -2.12 4.00
C GLY A 545 -2.94 -3.15 4.92
N ALA A 546 -4.17 -3.54 4.62
CA ALA A 546 -4.95 -4.46 5.46
C ALA A 546 -4.30 -5.85 5.58
N GLU A 547 -3.72 -6.35 4.48
CA GLU A 547 -2.98 -7.62 4.46
C GLU A 547 -1.72 -7.56 5.32
N ILE A 548 -0.97 -6.45 5.24
CA ILE A 548 0.26 -6.24 6.03
C ILE A 548 -0.07 -6.14 7.53
N ILE A 549 -1.16 -5.45 7.89
CA ILE A 549 -1.62 -5.37 9.29
C ILE A 549 -2.00 -6.75 9.80
N LYS A 550 -2.70 -7.54 8.99
CA LYS A 550 -3.08 -8.92 9.34
C LYS A 550 -1.84 -9.81 9.50
N GLU A 551 -0.89 -9.75 8.57
CA GLU A 551 0.36 -10.50 8.64
C GLU A 551 1.20 -10.12 9.86
N PHE A 552 1.27 -8.82 10.20
CA PHE A 552 1.94 -8.35 11.42
C PHE A 552 1.30 -8.93 12.68
N GLN A 553 -0.03 -8.95 12.73
CA GLN A 553 -0.78 -9.51 13.86
C GLN A 553 -0.52 -11.02 14.01
N GLU A 554 -0.60 -11.77 12.91
CA GLU A 554 -0.33 -13.22 12.88
C GLU A 554 1.12 -13.54 13.28
N ALA A 555 2.09 -12.77 12.78
CA ALA A 555 3.51 -12.94 13.14
C ALA A 555 3.75 -12.67 14.63
N LYS A 556 3.10 -11.63 15.18
CA LYS A 556 3.21 -11.27 16.60
C LYS A 556 2.55 -12.32 17.50
N GLU A 557 1.40 -12.85 17.12
CA GLU A 557 0.74 -13.96 17.82
C GLU A 557 1.62 -15.22 17.80
N ARG A 558 2.28 -15.51 16.68
CA ARG A 558 3.23 -16.62 16.56
C ARG A 558 4.47 -16.45 17.46
N ASP A 559 5.07 -15.26 17.53
CA ASP A 559 6.18 -14.99 18.46
C ASP A 559 5.75 -15.14 19.93
N ALA A 560 4.56 -14.64 20.28
CA ALA A 560 4.01 -14.80 21.62
C ALA A 560 3.78 -16.28 21.98
N PHE A 561 3.25 -17.07 21.05
CA PHE A 561 3.09 -18.51 21.21
C PHE A 561 4.43 -19.22 21.43
N LEU A 562 5.43 -18.93 20.57
CA LEU A 562 6.76 -19.51 20.70
C LEU A 562 7.44 -19.13 22.02
N ALA A 563 7.21 -17.92 22.54
CA ALA A 563 7.76 -17.49 23.81
C ALA A 563 7.20 -18.31 25.00
N VAL A 564 5.90 -18.62 24.99
CA VAL A 564 5.26 -19.48 26.00
C VAL A 564 5.77 -20.92 25.88
N GLU A 565 5.83 -21.45 24.67
CA GLU A 565 6.30 -22.83 24.43
C GLU A 565 7.75 -23.03 24.90
N ILE A 566 8.62 -22.04 24.65
CA ILE A 566 10.01 -22.04 25.13
C ILE A 566 10.05 -22.10 26.67
N ASP A 567 9.25 -21.29 27.36
CA ASP A 567 9.19 -21.28 28.83
C ASP A 567 8.71 -22.62 29.40
N ASP A 568 7.72 -23.24 28.76
CA ASP A 568 7.21 -24.56 29.15
C ASP A 568 8.22 -25.69 28.90
N LEU A 569 8.96 -25.63 27.78
CA LEU A 569 10.05 -26.58 27.49
C LEU A 569 11.19 -26.44 28.49
N VAL A 570 11.56 -25.23 28.88
CA VAL A 570 12.59 -24.98 29.91
C VAL A 570 12.15 -25.57 31.26
N LYS A 571 10.93 -25.29 31.72
CA LYS A 571 10.37 -25.88 32.96
C LYS A 571 10.33 -27.41 32.90
N THR A 572 10.01 -27.97 31.74
CA THR A 572 10.00 -29.42 31.53
C THR A 572 11.41 -30.01 31.62
N SER A 573 12.40 -29.35 31.03
CA SER A 573 13.81 -29.72 31.13
C SER A 573 14.27 -29.76 32.59
N GLU A 574 14.04 -28.68 33.34
CA GLU A 574 14.40 -28.60 34.76
C GLU A 574 13.73 -29.69 35.61
N SER A 575 12.48 -30.04 35.29
CA SER A 575 11.74 -31.09 35.99
C SER A 575 12.29 -32.48 35.68
N LEU A 576 12.69 -32.73 34.43
CA LEU A 576 13.33 -33.99 34.01
C LEU A 576 14.71 -34.14 34.63
N ASP A 577 15.50 -33.08 34.69
CA ASP A 577 16.82 -33.08 35.35
C ASP A 577 16.69 -33.43 36.84
N LYS A 578 15.76 -32.76 37.55
CA LYS A 578 15.47 -33.08 38.96
C LYS A 578 15.08 -34.55 39.15
N LEU A 579 14.19 -35.07 38.29
CA LEU A 579 13.77 -36.47 38.34
C LEU A 579 14.94 -37.42 38.12
N ILE A 580 15.85 -37.11 37.17
CA ILE A 580 17.05 -37.92 36.91
C ILE A 580 17.95 -37.93 38.14
N SER A 581 18.22 -36.77 38.76
CA SER A 581 19.02 -36.67 39.98
C SER A 581 18.40 -37.41 41.16
N ASP A 582 17.08 -37.34 41.33
CA ASP A 582 16.36 -38.07 42.38
C ASP A 582 16.46 -39.59 42.17
N LEU A 583 16.33 -40.05 40.92
CA LEU A 583 16.51 -41.47 40.57
C LEU A 583 17.94 -41.94 40.81
N GLU A 584 18.95 -41.12 40.50
CA GLU A 584 20.36 -41.43 40.75
C GLU A 584 20.68 -41.59 42.23
N LEU A 585 20.22 -40.64 43.05
CA LEU A 585 20.41 -40.68 44.50
C LEU A 585 19.72 -41.91 45.09
N ARG A 586 18.49 -42.19 44.66
CA ARG A 586 17.74 -43.37 45.11
C ARG A 586 18.43 -44.67 44.70
N LEU A 587 18.93 -44.76 43.47
CA LEU A 587 19.67 -45.91 42.97
C LEU A 587 20.91 -46.22 43.81
N ASP A 588 21.72 -45.22 44.15
CA ASP A 588 22.94 -45.43 44.95
C ASP A 588 22.62 -45.84 46.39
N VAL A 589 21.59 -45.24 47.01
CA VAL A 589 21.13 -45.60 48.36
C VAL A 589 20.61 -47.05 48.40
N GLU A 590 19.64 -47.39 47.54
CA GLU A 590 19.06 -48.73 47.50
C GLU A 590 20.11 -49.80 47.14
N PHE A 591 21.05 -49.47 46.25
CA PHE A 591 22.16 -50.37 45.90
C PHE A 591 23.10 -50.65 47.09
N ARG A 592 23.54 -49.61 47.82
CA ARG A 592 24.45 -49.79 48.97
C ARG A 592 23.77 -50.56 50.11
N GLU A 593 22.50 -50.30 50.37
CA GLU A 593 21.72 -51.06 51.36
C GLU A 593 21.52 -52.51 50.93
N GLY A 594 21.16 -52.73 49.66
CA GLY A 594 21.03 -54.05 49.07
C GLY A 594 22.33 -54.85 49.15
N LEU A 595 23.46 -54.24 48.81
CA LEU A 595 24.79 -54.88 48.86
C LEU A 595 25.17 -55.30 50.29
N LYS A 596 24.85 -54.50 51.31
CA LYS A 596 25.07 -54.87 52.73
C LYS A 596 24.27 -56.12 53.11
N LYS A 597 23.00 -56.18 52.74
CA LYS A 597 22.14 -57.35 52.98
C LYS A 597 22.67 -58.59 52.24
N ILE A 598 23.08 -58.43 50.98
CA ILE A 598 23.65 -59.52 50.18
C ILE A 598 24.92 -60.05 50.84
N ASN A 599 25.82 -59.18 51.33
CA ASN A 599 27.04 -59.61 52.00
C ASN A 599 26.76 -60.39 53.30
N THR A 600 25.73 -60.03 54.05
CA THR A 600 25.34 -60.78 55.26
C THR A 600 24.87 -62.19 54.90
N GLU A 601 23.95 -62.31 53.94
CA GLU A 601 23.43 -63.62 53.52
C GLU A 601 24.48 -64.45 52.77
N PHE A 602 25.34 -63.80 51.99
CA PHE A 602 26.41 -64.47 51.26
C PHE A 602 27.40 -65.11 52.22
N ASN A 603 27.78 -64.39 53.27
CA ASN A 603 28.63 -64.95 54.31
C ASN A 603 27.94 -66.10 55.06
N ASN A 604 26.64 -65.97 55.39
CA ASN A 604 25.87 -67.04 56.05
C ASN A 604 25.84 -68.33 55.22
N PHE A 605 25.49 -68.24 53.93
CA PHE A 605 25.45 -69.41 53.04
C PHE A 605 26.82 -69.98 52.75
N PHE A 606 27.83 -69.12 52.63
CA PHE A 606 29.20 -69.55 52.46
C PHE A 606 29.68 -70.37 53.68
N THR A 607 29.49 -69.86 54.89
CA THR A 607 29.86 -70.59 56.11
C THR A 607 29.09 -71.91 56.25
N LEU A 608 27.80 -71.95 55.89
CA LEU A 608 26.99 -73.18 55.90
C LEU A 608 27.52 -74.25 54.93
N MET A 609 27.92 -73.84 53.72
CA MET A 609 28.41 -74.76 52.69
C MET A 609 29.81 -75.31 53.01
N PHE A 610 30.72 -74.45 53.48
CA PHE A 610 32.12 -74.79 53.72
C PHE A 610 32.41 -75.24 55.17
N GLY A 611 31.45 -75.10 56.09
CA GLY A 611 31.64 -75.41 57.52
C GLY A 611 32.61 -74.45 58.22
N GLY A 612 32.76 -73.23 57.70
CA GLY A 612 33.72 -72.21 58.12
C GLY A 612 34.14 -71.27 56.97
N GLY A 613 34.99 -70.27 57.25
CA GLY A 613 35.44 -69.27 56.27
C GLY A 613 34.52 -68.05 56.17
N SER A 614 34.88 -67.10 55.29
CA SER A 614 34.11 -65.88 55.05
C SER A 614 34.11 -65.48 53.57
N ALA A 615 33.03 -64.84 53.12
CA ALA A 615 32.94 -64.31 51.77
C ALA A 615 32.22 -62.96 51.76
N GLU A 616 32.72 -62.01 50.96
CA GLU A 616 32.16 -60.66 50.84
C GLU A 616 32.34 -60.11 49.42
N ILE A 617 31.48 -59.16 49.05
CA ILE A 617 31.52 -58.40 47.81
C ILE A 617 31.93 -56.97 48.15
N CYS A 618 33.00 -56.48 47.51
CA CYS A 618 33.55 -55.14 47.71
C CYS A 618 33.37 -54.27 46.46
N LEU A 619 33.20 -52.97 46.67
CA LEU A 619 33.24 -51.98 45.60
C LEU A 619 34.69 -51.65 45.24
N VAL A 620 35.01 -51.71 43.95
CA VAL A 620 36.34 -51.40 43.43
C VAL A 620 36.22 -50.36 42.33
N LYS A 621 36.99 -49.28 42.44
CA LYS A 621 37.16 -48.33 41.32
C LYS A 621 38.09 -48.98 40.31
N GLU A 622 37.62 -49.13 39.09
CA GLU A 622 38.43 -49.67 38.00
C GLU A 622 39.51 -48.65 37.62
N LYS A 623 40.74 -49.11 37.39
CA LYS A 623 41.76 -48.27 36.77
C LYS A 623 41.38 -48.13 35.30
N GLU A 624 41.40 -46.90 34.79
CA GLU A 624 41.20 -46.65 33.36
C GLU A 624 42.17 -47.52 32.56
N PRO A 625 41.74 -48.14 31.44
CA PRO A 625 42.70 -48.76 30.54
C PRO A 625 43.67 -47.66 30.08
N GLU A 626 44.95 -47.79 30.41
CA GLU A 626 46.00 -46.95 29.85
C GLU A 626 45.82 -46.94 28.32
N SER A 627 45.51 -45.78 27.76
CA SER A 627 45.28 -45.65 26.32
C SER A 627 46.58 -46.00 25.59
N VAL A 628 46.60 -47.17 24.95
CA VAL A 628 47.67 -47.59 24.04
C VAL A 628 47.52 -46.82 22.72
N TYR A 629 47.99 -45.57 22.67
CA TYR A 629 48.31 -44.88 21.42
C TYR A 629 49.36 -43.79 21.66
N ASP A 630 50.63 -44.20 21.82
CA ASP A 630 51.77 -43.39 21.36
C ASP A 630 52.36 -44.12 20.15
N LEU A 631 51.80 -43.83 18.97
CA LEU A 631 52.51 -44.02 17.71
C LEU A 631 52.74 -42.61 17.16
N GLU A 632 53.92 -42.08 17.45
CA GLU A 632 54.48 -40.91 16.78
C GLU A 632 54.55 -41.20 15.28
N ILE A 633 53.70 -40.52 14.50
CA ILE A 633 53.88 -40.43 13.04
C ILE A 633 54.46 -39.05 12.76
N GLU A 634 55.77 -39.00 12.55
CA GLU A 634 56.43 -37.88 11.89
C GLU A 634 55.99 -37.82 10.42
N GLY A 635 55.46 -36.65 10.03
CA GLY A 635 55.45 -36.18 8.65
C GLY A 635 54.16 -36.42 7.86
N PHE A 636 53.28 -35.41 7.81
CA PHE A 636 52.84 -34.84 6.52
C PHE A 636 52.14 -33.48 6.71
N SER A 637 52.51 -32.56 5.82
CA SER A 637 52.05 -31.18 5.72
C SER A 637 50.59 -31.05 5.31
N GLY A 638 49.86 -30.15 5.98
CA GLY A 638 48.90 -29.25 5.35
C GLY A 638 47.54 -29.82 4.94
N VAL A 639 46.62 -29.95 5.89
CA VAL A 639 45.17 -29.71 5.69
C VAL A 639 44.60 -29.14 7.00
N SER A 640 43.71 -28.16 6.87
CA SER A 640 42.99 -27.45 7.92
C SER A 640 42.53 -28.34 9.09
N ALA A 641 43.04 -28.03 10.29
CA ALA A 641 42.51 -28.52 11.54
C ALA A 641 41.18 -27.82 11.85
N SER A 642 40.06 -28.45 11.46
CA SER A 642 38.81 -28.25 12.17
C SER A 642 38.96 -28.87 13.55
N ILE A 643 39.05 -28.02 14.58
CA ILE A 643 39.02 -28.43 15.98
C ILE A 643 37.63 -29.01 16.24
N ASN A 644 37.49 -30.32 16.10
CA ASN A 644 36.42 -31.04 16.78
C ASN A 644 36.81 -31.02 18.26
N VAL A 645 36.22 -30.07 19.00
CA VAL A 645 36.05 -30.22 20.44
C VAL A 645 35.04 -31.36 20.59
N GLU A 646 35.53 -32.60 20.52
CA GLU A 646 34.78 -33.73 21.02
C GLU A 646 34.56 -33.45 22.51
N ASN A 647 33.30 -33.16 22.84
CA ASN A 647 32.80 -33.17 24.19
C ASN A 647 33.30 -34.46 24.85
N LYS A 648 34.34 -34.35 25.67
CA LYS A 648 34.65 -35.33 26.70
C LYS A 648 33.49 -35.26 27.68
N GLU A 649 32.38 -35.93 27.34
CA GLU A 649 31.47 -36.39 28.36
C GLU A 649 32.33 -37.20 29.33
N GLU A 650 32.54 -36.65 30.52
CA GLU A 650 33.01 -37.41 31.68
C GLU A 650 32.04 -38.57 31.83
N LYS A 651 32.35 -39.71 31.20
CA LYS A 651 31.64 -40.95 31.45
C LYS A 651 31.84 -41.22 32.93
N GLU A 652 30.81 -41.00 33.73
CA GLU A 652 30.76 -41.43 35.13
C GLU A 652 31.17 -42.91 35.18
N VAL A 653 32.42 -43.18 35.56
CA VAL A 653 32.89 -44.55 35.70
C VAL A 653 32.33 -45.07 37.01
N LEU A 654 31.17 -45.71 36.93
CA LEU A 654 30.57 -46.40 38.07
C LEU A 654 31.55 -47.45 38.61
N PRO A 655 31.78 -47.53 39.93
CA PRO A 655 32.67 -48.54 40.51
C PRO A 655 32.13 -49.95 40.24
N GLY A 656 33.03 -50.90 39.95
CA GLY A 656 32.69 -52.31 39.78
C GLY A 656 32.60 -53.05 41.12
N LEU A 657 32.24 -54.34 41.06
CA LEU A 657 32.20 -55.24 42.22
C LEU A 657 33.28 -56.32 42.11
N GLU A 658 33.99 -56.59 43.21
CA GLU A 658 34.95 -57.69 43.35
C GLU A 658 34.51 -58.63 44.48
N ILE A 659 34.70 -59.94 44.31
CA ILE A 659 34.34 -60.94 45.32
C ILE A 659 35.60 -61.40 46.03
N LYS A 660 35.60 -61.33 47.36
CA LYS A 660 36.66 -61.83 48.23
C LYS A 660 36.16 -63.04 49.00
N VAL A 661 36.95 -64.10 48.97
CA VAL A 661 36.62 -65.38 49.61
C VAL A 661 37.80 -65.86 50.44
N ASN A 662 37.54 -66.30 51.66
CA ASN A 662 38.53 -66.84 52.59
C ASN A 662 38.09 -68.22 53.08
N LEU A 663 38.84 -69.27 52.72
CA LEU A 663 38.56 -70.64 53.15
C LEU A 663 39.32 -70.97 54.43
N PRO A 664 38.72 -71.73 55.37
CA PRO A 664 39.32 -71.99 56.70
C PRO A 664 40.62 -72.80 56.67
N ARG A 665 40.94 -73.46 55.54
CA ARG A 665 42.13 -74.30 55.38
C ARG A 665 43.06 -73.88 54.24
N LYS A 666 42.75 -72.78 53.52
CA LYS A 666 43.47 -72.39 52.30
C LYS A 666 43.48 -70.86 52.12
N LYS A 667 44.67 -70.28 51.97
CA LYS A 667 44.82 -68.88 51.55
C LYS A 667 44.61 -68.77 50.04
N ILE A 668 43.53 -68.12 49.63
CA ILE A 668 43.20 -67.90 48.22
C ILE A 668 43.48 -66.43 47.88
N LYS A 669 44.20 -66.19 46.78
CA LYS A 669 44.47 -64.84 46.27
C LYS A 669 43.56 -64.43 45.11
N SER A 670 43.03 -65.40 44.37
CA SER A 670 42.13 -65.20 43.22
C SER A 670 41.08 -66.31 43.18
N LEU A 671 39.87 -65.99 42.70
CA LEU A 671 38.77 -66.95 42.49
C LEU A 671 39.16 -68.14 41.59
N GLU A 672 40.16 -67.94 40.72
CA GLU A 672 40.69 -68.99 39.83
C GLU A 672 41.40 -70.13 40.59
N MET A 673 41.82 -69.90 41.84
CA MET A 673 42.50 -70.91 42.66
C MET A 673 41.53 -71.86 43.39
N LEU A 674 40.22 -71.69 43.22
CA LEU A 674 39.19 -72.58 43.76
C LEU A 674 39.10 -73.88 42.94
N SER A 675 38.83 -75.02 43.59
CA SER A 675 38.51 -76.26 42.87
C SER A 675 37.16 -76.14 42.15
N GLY A 676 36.89 -76.99 41.16
CA GLY A 676 35.61 -76.96 40.42
C GLY A 676 34.38 -77.07 41.33
N GLY A 677 34.43 -77.91 42.36
CA GLY A 677 33.36 -78.05 43.36
C GLY A 677 33.26 -76.85 44.32
N GLU A 678 34.40 -76.29 44.75
CA GLU A 678 34.42 -75.10 45.61
C GLU A 678 33.90 -73.85 44.87
N ARG A 679 34.25 -73.71 43.59
CA ARG A 679 33.73 -72.64 42.74
C ARG A 679 32.22 -72.76 42.56
N ALA A 680 31.74 -73.97 42.25
CA ALA A 680 30.30 -74.22 42.15
C ALA A 680 29.55 -73.88 43.44
N LEU A 681 30.06 -74.29 44.61
CA LEU A 681 29.46 -73.97 45.91
C LEU A 681 29.47 -72.46 46.22
N THR A 682 30.56 -71.76 45.89
CA THR A 682 30.67 -70.31 46.07
C THR A 682 29.69 -69.57 45.17
N SER A 683 29.58 -69.98 43.90
CA SER A 683 28.62 -69.47 42.92
C SER A 683 27.18 -69.62 43.41
N ILE A 684 26.85 -70.83 43.90
CA ILE A 684 25.53 -71.17 44.44
C ILE A 684 25.23 -70.32 45.67
N ALA A 685 26.18 -70.18 46.61
CA ALA A 685 26.01 -69.34 47.79
C ALA A 685 25.77 -67.87 47.44
N LEU A 686 26.48 -67.32 46.45
CA LEU A 686 26.30 -65.95 45.98
C LEU A 686 24.91 -65.74 45.38
N ILE A 687 24.53 -66.59 44.42
CA ILE A 687 23.25 -66.44 43.73
C ILE A 687 22.08 -66.60 44.71
N PHE A 688 22.21 -67.50 45.68
CA PHE A 688 21.19 -67.67 46.69
C PHE A 688 21.13 -66.51 47.70
N ALA A 689 22.27 -65.93 48.09
CA ALA A 689 22.27 -64.72 48.90
C ALA A 689 21.58 -63.55 48.20
N VAL A 690 21.90 -63.38 46.92
CA VAL A 690 21.26 -62.39 46.05
C VAL A 690 19.75 -62.65 45.96
N SER A 691 19.35 -63.90 45.77
CA SER A 691 17.95 -64.31 45.69
C SER A 691 17.20 -64.19 47.03
N GLN A 692 17.86 -64.08 48.18
CA GLN A 692 17.15 -63.89 49.46
C GLN A 692 16.86 -62.43 49.78
N VAL A 693 17.72 -61.51 49.36
CA VAL A 693 17.53 -60.08 49.62
C VAL A 693 16.32 -59.54 48.85
N ASN A 694 16.08 -60.08 47.66
CA ASN A 694 14.87 -59.82 46.89
C ASN A 694 14.33 -61.13 46.28
N PRO A 695 13.47 -61.87 47.02
CA PRO A 695 13.06 -63.21 46.64
C PRO A 695 12.18 -63.23 45.40
N PRO A 696 12.61 -63.87 44.30
CA PRO A 696 11.78 -63.99 43.12
C PRO A 696 10.62 -64.96 43.40
N PRO A 697 9.50 -64.84 42.66
CA PRO A 697 8.33 -65.69 42.86
C PRO A 697 8.65 -67.18 42.66
N PHE A 698 9.57 -67.51 41.75
CA PHE A 698 10.07 -68.86 41.52
C PHE A 698 11.54 -68.86 41.10
N ILE A 699 12.22 -69.99 41.30
CA ILE A 699 13.61 -70.23 40.88
C ILE A 699 13.69 -71.60 40.21
N ILE A 700 14.43 -71.68 39.12
CA ILE A 700 14.70 -72.90 38.35
C ILE A 700 16.18 -73.24 38.50
N LEU A 701 16.48 -74.46 38.93
CA LEU A 701 17.82 -74.97 39.17
C LEU A 701 18.07 -76.12 38.20
N ASP A 702 18.84 -75.88 37.14
CA ASP A 702 19.12 -76.86 36.08
C ASP A 702 20.49 -77.50 36.27
N GLU A 703 20.49 -78.72 36.83
CA GLU A 703 21.66 -79.56 37.08
C GLU A 703 22.77 -78.88 37.90
N THR A 704 22.39 -77.97 38.81
CA THR A 704 23.30 -77.22 39.68
C THR A 704 24.01 -78.07 40.72
N ASP A 705 23.50 -79.26 41.01
CA ASP A 705 24.07 -80.23 41.94
C ASP A 705 24.93 -81.31 41.27
N ALA A 706 25.13 -81.25 39.95
CA ALA A 706 25.83 -82.28 39.17
C ALA A 706 27.32 -82.45 39.56
N ALA A 707 27.97 -81.38 40.05
CA ALA A 707 29.38 -81.38 40.42
C ALA A 707 29.62 -81.59 41.94
N LEU A 708 28.57 -81.88 42.71
CA LEU A 708 28.64 -82.00 44.16
C LEU A 708 28.86 -83.46 44.59
N ASP A 709 29.75 -83.66 45.56
CA ASP A 709 29.85 -84.93 46.27
C ASP A 709 28.64 -85.18 47.18
N GLU A 710 28.50 -86.40 47.71
CA GLU A 710 27.35 -86.82 48.52
C GLU A 710 27.20 -85.99 49.81
N SER A 711 28.32 -85.56 50.43
CA SER A 711 28.30 -84.75 51.66
C SER A 711 27.79 -83.33 51.41
N ASN A 712 28.21 -82.73 50.30
CA ASN A 712 27.83 -81.39 49.87
C ASN A 712 26.43 -81.38 49.23
N SER A 713 26.00 -82.51 48.64
CA SER A 713 24.64 -82.71 48.14
C SER A 713 23.60 -82.63 49.27
N LYS A 714 23.90 -83.16 50.46
CA LYS A 714 23.03 -83.01 51.64
C LYS A 714 22.90 -81.55 52.10
N LYS A 715 24.01 -80.82 52.16
CA LYS A 715 24.01 -79.38 52.52
C LYS A 715 23.20 -78.58 51.50
N TYR A 716 23.37 -78.87 50.22
CA TYR A 716 22.60 -78.28 49.13
C TYR A 716 21.10 -78.60 49.24
N GLY A 717 20.73 -79.83 49.58
CA GLY A 717 19.34 -80.22 49.83
C GLY A 717 18.70 -79.43 50.98
N ASN A 718 19.41 -79.26 52.10
CA ASN A 718 18.93 -78.41 53.22
C ASN A 718 18.76 -76.95 52.81
N MET A 719 19.58 -76.47 51.88
CA MET A 719 19.51 -75.12 51.35
C MET A 719 18.27 -74.91 50.47
N ILE A 720 17.96 -75.88 49.60
CA ILE A 720 16.71 -75.91 48.82
C ILE A 720 15.50 -75.83 49.74
N GLU A 721 15.49 -76.59 50.83
CA GLU A 721 14.39 -76.59 51.79
C GLU A 721 14.21 -75.21 52.48
N ASN A 722 15.31 -74.52 52.78
CA ASN A 722 15.25 -73.16 53.33
C ASN A 722 14.79 -72.12 52.32
N LEU A 723 15.21 -72.23 51.06
CA LEU A 723 14.78 -71.33 49.98
C LEU A 723 13.31 -71.52 49.59
N ALA A 724 12.82 -72.77 49.66
CA ALA A 724 11.43 -73.12 49.37
C ALA A 724 10.40 -72.40 50.25
N LYS A 725 10.83 -71.85 51.40
CA LYS A 725 10.00 -71.04 52.30
C LYS A 725 9.63 -69.68 51.70
N TYR A 726 10.48 -69.13 50.85
CA TYR A 726 10.35 -67.78 50.28
C TYR A 726 9.99 -67.80 48.80
N SER A 727 10.55 -68.74 48.03
CA SER A 727 10.39 -68.85 46.57
C SER A 727 9.98 -70.26 46.16
N GLN A 728 9.17 -70.37 45.11
CA GLN A 728 8.83 -71.67 44.53
C GLN A 728 10.03 -72.24 43.76
N LEU A 729 10.43 -73.48 44.01
CA LEU A 729 11.61 -74.09 43.41
C LEU A 729 11.24 -75.16 42.38
N ILE A 730 11.89 -75.08 41.22
CA ILE A 730 11.84 -76.09 40.16
C ILE A 730 13.25 -76.62 39.95
N VAL A 731 13.50 -77.87 40.30
CA VAL A 731 14.86 -78.43 40.32
C VAL A 731 14.98 -79.54 39.30
N ILE A 732 15.78 -79.35 38.26
CA ILE A 732 16.14 -80.39 37.30
C ILE A 732 17.40 -81.06 37.84
N THR A 733 17.29 -82.33 38.23
CA THR A 733 18.39 -83.04 38.91
C THR A 733 18.37 -84.54 38.61
N HIS A 734 19.53 -85.16 38.75
CA HIS A 734 19.71 -86.62 38.81
C HIS A 734 20.18 -87.09 40.20
N ASN A 735 20.39 -86.16 41.15
CA ASN A 735 20.86 -86.44 42.50
C ASN A 735 19.71 -86.87 43.41
N ARG A 736 19.87 -88.03 44.06
CA ARG A 736 18.84 -88.62 44.93
C ARG A 736 18.56 -87.77 46.18
N GLU A 737 19.58 -87.13 46.74
CA GLU A 737 19.43 -86.28 47.93
C GLU A 737 18.55 -85.07 47.61
N THR A 738 18.77 -84.42 46.46
CA THR A 738 17.97 -83.28 46.00
C THR A 738 16.52 -83.69 45.68
N MET A 739 16.33 -84.84 45.03
CA MET A 739 14.99 -85.37 44.73
C MET A 739 14.16 -85.63 45.99
N SER A 740 14.80 -86.09 47.07
CA SER A 740 14.12 -86.40 48.34
C SER A 740 13.47 -85.17 49.01
N ARG A 741 13.90 -83.96 48.62
CA ARG A 741 13.37 -82.69 49.14
C ARG A 741 12.19 -82.14 48.34
N ALA A 742 11.85 -82.76 47.22
CA ALA A 742 10.75 -82.33 46.37
C ALA A 742 9.41 -82.90 46.85
N GLY A 743 8.36 -82.08 46.88
CA GLY A 743 6.99 -82.54 47.15
C GLY A 743 6.31 -83.18 45.93
N MET A 744 6.83 -82.88 44.75
CA MET A 744 6.31 -83.35 43.46
C MET A 744 7.47 -83.68 42.50
N LEU A 745 7.35 -84.77 41.77
CA LEU A 745 8.30 -85.19 40.73
C LEU A 745 7.65 -85.25 39.36
N TYR A 746 8.32 -84.67 38.37
CA TYR A 746 8.04 -84.85 36.96
C TYR A 746 9.14 -85.69 36.30
N GLY A 747 8.82 -86.92 35.95
CA GLY A 747 9.65 -87.78 35.12
C GLY A 747 9.50 -87.44 33.64
N VAL A 748 10.58 -87.01 33.00
CA VAL A 748 10.66 -86.79 31.55
C VAL A 748 11.28 -88.02 30.91
N THR A 749 10.49 -88.74 30.12
CA THR A 749 10.94 -89.91 29.36
C THR A 749 10.87 -89.62 27.87
N MET A 750 11.68 -90.32 27.08
CA MET A 750 11.64 -90.24 25.62
C MET A 750 11.46 -91.65 25.08
N GLY A 751 10.42 -91.83 24.25
CA GLY A 751 10.16 -93.11 23.60
C GLY A 751 11.01 -93.29 22.35
N ALA A 752 10.86 -94.44 21.69
CA ALA A 752 11.49 -94.70 20.38
C ALA A 752 11.03 -93.73 19.28
N ASP A 753 9.94 -93.01 19.51
CA ASP A 753 9.42 -91.94 18.66
C ASP A 753 10.20 -90.61 18.78
N GLY A 754 11.18 -90.49 19.69
CA GLY A 754 11.95 -89.26 19.90
C GLY A 754 11.15 -88.11 20.52
N VAL A 755 9.89 -88.35 20.91
CA VAL A 755 9.01 -87.37 21.54
C VAL A 755 9.13 -87.49 23.06
N SER A 756 9.41 -86.37 23.73
CA SER A 756 9.40 -86.31 25.20
C SER A 756 7.97 -86.47 25.74
N LYS A 757 7.82 -87.30 26.76
CA LYS A 757 6.58 -87.53 27.51
C LYS A 757 6.80 -87.19 28.99
N LEU A 758 5.78 -86.63 29.61
CA LEU A 758 5.79 -86.27 31.03
C LEU A 758 5.00 -87.29 31.84
N LEU A 759 5.58 -87.72 32.95
CA LEU A 759 4.95 -88.53 33.98
C LEU A 759 5.06 -87.77 35.29
N SER A 760 3.99 -87.63 36.06
CA SER A 760 4.00 -86.93 37.34
C SER A 760 3.75 -87.89 38.50
N VAL A 761 4.51 -87.73 39.59
CA VAL A 761 4.31 -88.44 40.86
C VAL A 761 4.28 -87.41 41.97
N LYS A 762 3.24 -87.44 42.81
CA LYS A 762 3.10 -86.55 43.98
C LYS A 762 3.36 -87.36 45.24
N PHE A 763 4.38 -86.98 46.01
CA PHE A 763 4.80 -87.77 47.18
C PHE A 763 3.79 -87.76 48.32
N GLY A 764 2.96 -86.72 48.41
CA GLY A 764 1.88 -86.64 49.41
C GLY A 764 0.75 -87.67 49.23
N GLU A 765 0.58 -88.25 48.03
CA GLU A 765 -0.47 -89.24 47.73
C GLU A 765 0.08 -90.68 47.67
N ALA A 766 1.37 -90.85 47.39
CA ALA A 766 2.02 -92.17 47.25
C ALA A 766 2.16 -92.92 48.59
N VAL A 767 2.29 -92.21 49.71
CA VAL A 767 2.41 -92.81 51.06
C VAL A 767 1.08 -93.45 51.50
N THR A 768 -0.06 -92.95 51.02
CA THR A 768 -1.39 -93.50 51.30
C THR A 768 -1.82 -94.66 50.39
N ALA A 769 -1.14 -94.89 49.26
CA ALA A 769 -1.45 -95.98 48.33
C ALA A 769 -0.61 -97.26 48.55
N SER A 770 0.36 -97.20 49.47
CA SER A 770 1.28 -98.31 49.82
C SER A 770 1.15 -98.78 51.27
N ALA A 771 0.12 -98.31 51.98
CA ALA A 771 -0.35 -98.84 53.26
C ALA A 771 -1.77 -99.37 53.05
#